data_AF-A0A2D5QN41-F1
#
_entry.id   AF-A0A2D5QN41-F1
#
_cell.length_a   1.000
_cell.length_b   1.000
_cell.length_c   1.000
_cell.angle_alpha   90.00
_cell.angle_beta   90.00
_cell.angle_gamma   90.00
#
_symmetry.space_group_name_H-M   'P 1'
#
loop_
_entity.id
_entity.type
_entity.pdbx_description
1 polymer ?
#
loop_
_entity_poly.entity_id
_entity_poly.type
_entity_poly.pdbx_seq_one_letter_code
_entity_poly.pdbx_strand_id
1 'polypeptide(L)'
;MKAIHKFFPELSLSKLKSHTRSVFMLLGLIVSVYACDDEESQPELNSLPDIGSLCASGCDMELEPELEPDMMRLPQCNDDLDNDGDGLVDGFDRGCTSLDDDDERDPETIPACQDGLDNDGDGLIDYPQDPECGSSNDLYEARPEPVVPECSDGIDNDEDGNIDYPVDRGCASSDDLFEDGDPPTIPQCADERDNDADDLVDIADPGCQDEGDMLELNGPAEERPRCSDGIDNDGDGFIDFPRDPGCTRASDNDEITLPFATECYDDEDNDGDGLIDFPFDPGCSGVGDEDESDRLIIAPQCADEVDNDNDGSIDYPDDNGCFSAGDDSERGACGLSFESGSLQNGVVVRGVLSQGVAAASGSCGGAGGREIAFRYTVRRRLQALIITTDFPENEIESVLYVRRICGDPSSEVFCSQEAVDGFPSQTIRVEEPELGEYFIFLDSASNASGDFAIRLDEELIAECRNGIDDDFNGLTDFPYDPGCNDPFDRSERATLEPPTCFDEIDNDQDALTDYPNDLGCLYAGDDSEEDICGQGVPMDFFPTGVGSVIGNTATGGSNRFYGSCGGENIREQVYLYQQPFSAKVTFSVNHPETEQDTLIHLRRGQCTRDSGNQNNNEEDRNWFNEVGCSSRSGNQGKATLVIESMPPGTYYIFVDHPSGQGGPFKLSVDFERLPPSCQNGLDDDGDGFSDGEDLGCSSRQDDVEFDDLEIDEMTVLPACFDQIDNDNDGLIDYPLDPGCELKLDQDESDPERAPACSNGRDDDRDELIDLDDPGCYAAADQVEQDERPIAQCANNYDDDGDGLIDFPNDPDCVVLGDLSEYDDERSVECSDEIDNDEDGLIDYPYEPGCTSAADYSEDNSDPLPACGNLLDDDGDGLIDFPEEIGCINAADTSEEDPELIPACANEIDDDRDRKIDWPEDPQCQSASDTSERR
;
A
#
# COMPACT_ATOMS: atom_id res chain seq x y z
N MET A 1 1.12 -22.52 44.19
CA MET A 1 1.79 -22.84 45.50
C MET A 1 2.11 -24.35 45.63
N LYS A 2 3.39 -24.74 45.79
CA LYS A 2 3.95 -26.14 45.89
C LYS A 2 3.95 -26.95 44.57
N ALA A 3 4.75 -28.02 44.35
CA ALA A 3 6.11 -28.42 44.79
C ALA A 3 6.47 -29.84 44.27
N ILE A 4 7.77 -30.23 44.32
CA ILE A 4 8.29 -31.62 44.53
C ILE A 4 8.20 -32.59 43.30
N HIS A 5 9.23 -33.35 42.87
CA HIS A 5 10.58 -33.59 43.42
C HIS A 5 11.63 -34.24 42.46
N LYS A 6 12.89 -33.75 42.53
CA LYS A 6 14.19 -34.50 42.64
C LYS A 6 14.59 -35.58 41.61
N PHE A 7 15.87 -35.52 41.21
CA PHE A 7 16.94 -36.33 41.84
C PHE A 7 18.32 -35.62 41.85
N PHE A 8 19.30 -36.20 42.57
CA PHE A 8 20.67 -35.75 42.89
C PHE A 8 21.64 -36.93 42.59
N PRO A 9 23.01 -36.85 42.66
CA PRO A 9 23.95 -35.74 42.98
C PRO A 9 25.15 -35.68 41.95
N GLU A 10 26.38 -35.13 42.12
CA GLU A 10 27.17 -34.48 43.20
C GLU A 10 28.04 -33.31 42.64
N LEU A 11 27.99 -32.12 43.28
CA LEU A 11 29.10 -31.23 43.72
C LEU A 11 30.22 -30.73 42.75
N SER A 12 30.77 -29.50 42.88
CA SER A 12 30.38 -28.29 43.65
C SER A 12 31.28 -27.08 43.32
N LEU A 13 30.70 -25.87 43.23
CA LEU A 13 31.42 -24.59 43.35
C LEU A 13 31.93 -24.33 44.79
N SER A 14 32.79 -23.30 44.99
CA SER A 14 32.44 -22.07 45.78
C SER A 14 33.62 -21.25 46.35
N LYS A 15 33.39 -19.91 46.48
CA LYS A 15 33.98 -18.87 47.40
C LYS A 15 35.06 -17.91 46.85
N LEU A 16 35.16 -16.64 47.27
CA LEU A 16 34.19 -15.61 47.79
C LEU A 16 34.93 -14.25 48.05
N LYS A 17 34.38 -13.10 47.60
CA LYS A 17 34.49 -11.69 48.13
C LYS A 17 35.84 -10.89 48.25
N SER A 18 35.95 -9.85 47.41
CA SER A 18 36.13 -8.37 47.68
C SER A 18 37.39 -7.69 48.31
N HIS A 19 38.10 -6.89 47.48
CA HIS A 19 38.53 -5.45 47.55
C HIS A 19 39.38 -4.77 48.68
N THR A 20 40.19 -3.77 48.22
CA THR A 20 40.91 -2.65 48.90
C THR A 20 42.18 -2.97 49.75
N ARG A 21 43.17 -2.07 49.96
CA ARG A 21 43.40 -0.65 49.56
C ARG A 21 44.92 -0.30 49.52
N SER A 22 45.30 0.78 48.83
CA SER A 22 46.65 1.40 48.88
C SER A 22 46.94 2.18 50.18
N VAL A 23 48.19 2.22 50.67
CA VAL A 23 48.74 3.34 51.51
C VAL A 23 50.26 3.26 51.77
N PHE A 24 50.81 4.39 52.23
CA PHE A 24 52.16 4.66 52.76
C PHE A 24 52.76 3.69 53.81
N MET A 25 54.01 3.97 54.19
CA MET A 25 54.74 3.34 55.30
C MET A 25 53.97 3.28 56.65
N LEU A 26 54.13 2.14 57.34
CA LEU A 26 54.11 1.93 58.80
C LEU A 26 52.77 2.09 59.59
N LEU A 27 52.28 0.94 60.08
CA LEU A 27 51.63 0.71 61.40
C LEU A 27 50.21 1.28 61.68
N GLY A 28 49.17 0.46 61.46
CA GLY A 28 47.81 0.69 62.02
C GLY A 28 46.87 -0.51 61.83
N LEU A 29 46.00 -0.80 62.81
CA LEU A 29 45.11 -1.98 62.88
C LEU A 29 43.70 -1.72 62.29
N ILE A 30 43.04 -2.80 61.80
CA ILE A 30 41.57 -2.96 61.57
C ILE A 30 40.99 -2.36 60.26
N VAL A 31 39.94 -2.99 59.72
CA VAL A 31 39.37 -2.88 58.34
C VAL A 31 37.85 -2.62 58.37
N SER A 32 37.26 -1.91 57.39
CA SER A 32 35.80 -1.77 57.20
C SER A 32 35.37 -1.34 55.77
N VAL A 33 34.41 -2.10 55.19
CA VAL A 33 33.16 -1.67 54.48
C VAL A 33 33.21 -0.81 53.18
N TYR A 34 32.73 -1.40 52.05
CA TYR A 34 31.93 -0.89 50.87
C TYR A 34 32.38 0.41 50.12
N ALA A 35 32.12 0.67 48.82
CA ALA A 35 31.65 -0.09 47.63
C ALA A 35 31.99 0.67 46.30
N CYS A 36 31.45 0.19 45.16
CA CYS A 36 31.58 0.47 43.71
C CYS A 36 31.29 1.91 43.20
N ASP A 37 31.48 2.32 41.92
CA ASP A 37 32.36 1.94 40.76
C ASP A 37 32.37 3.14 39.73
N ASP A 38 32.78 2.96 38.45
CA ASP A 38 33.34 3.98 37.50
C ASP A 38 32.32 4.63 36.48
N GLU A 39 32.52 5.87 35.95
CA GLU A 39 33.02 6.33 34.60
C GLU A 39 32.07 6.12 33.38
N GLU A 40 31.99 6.94 32.30
CA GLU A 40 32.40 8.35 31.98
C GLU A 40 31.83 8.80 30.59
N SER A 41 31.48 10.08 30.40
CA SER A 41 31.51 10.78 29.09
C SER A 41 31.57 12.33 29.26
N GLN A 42 32.04 13.09 28.25
CA GLN A 42 32.20 14.56 28.28
C GLN A 42 31.99 15.24 26.91
N PRO A 43 31.48 16.51 26.86
CA PRO A 43 31.36 17.27 25.61
C PRO A 43 32.16 18.61 25.54
N GLU A 44 32.21 19.15 24.31
CA GLU A 44 32.11 20.59 23.96
C GLU A 44 33.29 21.61 24.00
N LEU A 45 32.98 22.89 23.74
CA LEU A 45 33.69 23.78 22.81
C LEU A 45 34.42 25.02 23.42
N ASN A 46 35.33 25.59 22.60
CA ASN A 46 35.77 27.01 22.55
C ASN A 46 36.42 27.74 23.78
N SER A 47 37.58 28.39 23.55
CA SER A 47 37.69 29.87 23.43
C SER A 47 39.10 30.51 23.62
N LEU A 48 39.45 31.48 22.73
CA LEU A 48 40.30 32.70 22.92
C LEU A 48 41.83 32.57 23.22
N PRO A 49 42.66 33.63 22.98
CA PRO A 49 42.56 34.77 22.04
C PRO A 49 43.85 35.09 21.21
N ASP A 50 43.74 35.94 20.17
CA ASP A 50 44.88 36.66 19.54
C ASP A 50 44.99 38.13 20.03
N ILE A 51 46.23 38.68 20.04
CA ILE A 51 46.50 40.12 20.17
C ILE A 51 47.71 40.57 19.31
N GLY A 52 47.62 40.40 17.99
CA GLY A 52 47.72 41.46 16.98
C GLY A 52 48.90 42.46 16.92
N SER A 53 49.46 42.63 15.70
CA SER A 53 50.12 43.84 15.17
C SER A 53 50.44 43.68 13.67
N LEU A 54 50.31 44.67 12.77
CA LEU A 54 49.88 46.07 12.89
C LEU A 54 49.56 46.68 11.50
N CYS A 55 48.70 47.71 11.48
CA CYS A 55 48.55 48.75 10.43
C CYS A 55 48.03 48.39 9.03
N ALA A 56 46.80 48.83 8.75
CA ALA A 56 46.26 49.01 7.40
C ALA A 56 46.76 50.29 6.70
N SER A 57 46.89 50.24 5.37
CA SER A 57 46.53 51.32 4.41
C SER A 57 46.75 50.83 2.97
N GLY A 58 45.77 51.01 2.07
CA GLY A 58 45.85 50.53 0.67
C GLY A 58 46.56 51.48 -0.31
N CYS A 59 46.21 51.30 -1.60
CA CYS A 59 46.68 51.96 -2.83
C CYS A 59 47.90 51.33 -3.56
N ASP A 60 47.59 50.86 -4.77
CA ASP A 60 48.32 51.05 -6.04
C ASP A 60 49.70 50.41 -6.29
N MET A 61 49.65 49.30 -7.04
CA MET A 61 50.10 49.18 -8.45
C MET A 61 51.58 49.44 -8.85
N GLU A 62 51.97 48.72 -9.92
CA GLU A 62 53.10 48.94 -10.86
C GLU A 62 54.45 48.23 -10.63
N LEU A 63 54.68 47.26 -11.52
CA LEU A 63 55.90 47.02 -12.33
C LEU A 63 57.13 46.32 -11.71
N GLU A 64 57.54 45.27 -12.42
CA GLU A 64 58.84 44.58 -12.32
C GLU A 64 60.04 45.52 -12.61
N PRO A 65 61.27 45.12 -12.25
CA PRO A 65 62.09 44.49 -13.31
C PRO A 65 63.08 43.39 -12.87
N GLU A 66 63.18 42.37 -13.73
CA GLU A 66 64.38 41.60 -14.15
C GLU A 66 65.59 41.44 -13.17
N LEU A 67 66.02 40.19 -12.90
CA LEU A 67 67.18 39.58 -13.59
C LEU A 67 67.60 38.17 -13.09
N GLU A 68 67.56 37.22 -14.03
CA GLU A 68 68.30 35.93 -14.11
C GLU A 68 68.00 34.79 -13.10
N PRO A 69 68.13 33.51 -13.52
CA PRO A 69 67.54 32.36 -12.83
C PRO A 69 68.53 31.59 -11.93
N ASP A 70 67.98 30.88 -10.94
CA ASP A 70 68.64 29.71 -10.34
C ASP A 70 67.98 28.42 -10.88
N MET A 71 68.69 27.30 -10.83
CA MET A 71 68.30 26.08 -11.55
C MET A 71 67.18 25.31 -10.84
N MET A 72 66.22 24.78 -11.62
CA MET A 72 65.35 23.70 -11.17
C MET A 72 66.21 22.52 -10.70
N ARG A 73 65.97 22.04 -9.47
CA ARG A 73 66.26 20.66 -9.11
C ARG A 73 65.13 19.83 -9.75
N LEU A 74 65.50 18.80 -10.50
CA LEU A 74 64.52 17.83 -11.00
C LEU A 74 64.14 16.86 -9.86
N PRO A 75 62.92 16.30 -9.88
CA PRO A 75 62.54 15.19 -9.01
C PRO A 75 63.48 14.00 -9.21
N GLN A 76 63.70 13.15 -8.20
CA GLN A 76 64.59 11.99 -8.35
C GLN A 76 64.12 11.05 -9.47
N CYS A 77 62.81 10.84 -9.62
CA CYS A 77 62.22 10.04 -10.69
C CYS A 77 62.25 10.67 -12.10
N ASN A 78 63.09 11.70 -12.32
CA ASN A 78 63.15 12.48 -13.56
C ASN A 78 64.48 13.29 -13.68
N ASP A 79 65.60 12.80 -13.12
CA ASP A 79 66.91 13.47 -13.16
C ASP A 79 68.08 12.72 -13.85
N ASP A 80 67.78 11.64 -14.61
CA ASP A 80 68.73 10.78 -15.35
C ASP A 80 69.75 10.05 -14.40
N LEU A 81 69.42 9.86 -13.12
CA LEU A 81 70.28 9.22 -12.11
C LEU A 81 69.62 8.01 -11.43
N ASP A 82 70.49 7.16 -10.87
CA ASP A 82 70.20 5.99 -10.04
C ASP A 82 70.45 6.45 -8.60
N ASN A 83 69.43 7.02 -7.94
CA ASN A 83 69.59 7.65 -6.62
C ASN A 83 69.41 6.66 -5.44
N ASP A 84 68.69 5.56 -5.67
CA ASP A 84 68.53 4.42 -4.74
C ASP A 84 69.77 3.49 -4.74
N GLY A 85 70.20 3.03 -5.92
CA GLY A 85 71.33 2.13 -6.11
C GLY A 85 71.03 0.73 -6.66
N ASP A 86 69.80 0.40 -7.05
CA ASP A 86 69.43 -0.89 -7.66
C ASP A 86 70.00 -1.07 -9.09
N GLY A 87 70.04 0.01 -9.88
CA GLY A 87 70.51 0.05 -11.27
C GLY A 87 69.47 0.39 -12.35
N LEU A 88 68.25 0.74 -11.98
CA LEU A 88 67.24 1.45 -12.78
C LEU A 88 67.43 2.99 -12.64
N VAL A 89 66.56 3.79 -13.27
CA VAL A 89 66.54 5.27 -13.23
C VAL A 89 65.15 5.79 -13.62
N ASP A 90 64.76 6.94 -13.07
CA ASP A 90 63.57 7.72 -13.46
C ASP A 90 62.27 6.88 -13.45
N GLY A 91 61.26 7.25 -14.25
CA GLY A 91 60.06 6.43 -14.51
C GLY A 91 60.31 5.09 -15.25
N PHE A 92 61.51 4.50 -15.18
CA PHE A 92 61.76 3.08 -15.42
C PHE A 92 62.15 2.31 -14.15
N ASP A 93 62.43 3.03 -13.06
CA ASP A 93 62.52 2.52 -11.71
C ASP A 93 61.15 2.05 -11.20
N ARG A 94 61.16 1.19 -10.18
CA ARG A 94 59.97 0.59 -9.55
C ARG A 94 59.56 1.31 -8.26
N GLY A 95 60.46 2.07 -7.62
CA GLY A 95 60.10 2.97 -6.53
C GLY A 95 59.30 4.19 -7.00
N CYS A 96 59.46 4.59 -8.27
CA CYS A 96 58.86 5.79 -8.83
C CYS A 96 57.35 5.67 -9.11
N THR A 97 56.54 6.37 -8.31
CA THR A 97 55.08 6.41 -8.53
C THR A 97 54.66 7.43 -9.60
N SER A 98 55.48 8.46 -9.86
CA SER A 98 55.26 9.45 -10.93
C SER A 98 56.55 10.14 -11.39
N LEU A 99 56.48 10.93 -12.47
CA LEU A 99 57.61 11.74 -12.97
C LEU A 99 57.84 13.06 -12.22
N ASP A 100 56.98 13.37 -11.23
CA ASP A 100 57.16 14.46 -10.27
C ASP A 100 57.52 13.93 -8.86
N ASP A 101 57.78 12.62 -8.75
CA ASP A 101 58.12 11.93 -7.51
C ASP A 101 59.59 12.12 -7.11
N ASP A 102 59.84 12.25 -5.81
CA ASP A 102 61.12 12.66 -5.22
C ASP A 102 61.76 11.51 -4.41
N ASP A 103 61.38 10.25 -4.67
CA ASP A 103 61.87 9.03 -4.01
C ASP A 103 61.91 7.81 -4.96
N GLU A 104 63.08 7.22 -5.22
CA GLU A 104 63.26 6.07 -6.13
C GLU A 104 63.39 4.71 -5.40
N ARG A 105 62.93 4.61 -4.15
CA ARG A 105 63.23 3.42 -3.31
C ARG A 105 62.24 2.28 -3.53
N ASP A 106 62.75 1.18 -4.07
CA ASP A 106 62.02 -0.06 -4.39
C ASP A 106 61.26 -0.61 -3.15
N PRO A 107 59.97 -0.98 -3.25
CA PRO A 107 59.19 -1.48 -2.12
C PRO A 107 59.73 -2.82 -1.57
N GLU A 108 59.67 -3.04 -0.24
CA GLU A 108 60.36 -4.15 0.45
C GLU A 108 59.87 -5.58 0.12
N THR A 109 58.92 -5.75 -0.81
CA THR A 109 58.31 -7.05 -1.17
C THR A 109 58.35 -7.32 -2.68
N ILE A 110 59.09 -8.35 -3.08
CA ILE A 110 59.04 -8.89 -4.44
C ILE A 110 57.73 -9.67 -4.61
N PRO A 111 56.92 -9.42 -5.66
CA PRO A 111 55.70 -10.19 -5.94
C PRO A 111 55.99 -11.66 -6.26
N ALA A 112 55.16 -12.57 -5.75
CA ALA A 112 55.39 -14.03 -5.87
C ALA A 112 55.56 -14.48 -7.33
N CYS A 113 54.70 -14.01 -8.24
CA CYS A 113 54.72 -14.33 -9.68
C CYS A 113 55.97 -13.85 -10.47
N GLN A 114 57.00 -13.33 -9.78
CA GLN A 114 58.35 -13.09 -10.31
C GLN A 114 59.49 -13.38 -9.31
N ASP A 115 59.23 -14.09 -8.21
CA ASP A 115 60.21 -14.36 -7.13
C ASP A 115 61.04 -15.64 -7.38
N GLY A 116 60.62 -16.49 -8.31
CA GLY A 116 61.32 -17.70 -8.74
C GLY A 116 61.16 -18.90 -7.80
N LEU A 117 60.10 -18.92 -6.99
CA LEU A 117 59.69 -20.04 -6.16
C LEU A 117 58.32 -20.58 -6.60
N ASP A 118 58.07 -21.85 -6.28
CA ASP A 118 56.80 -22.56 -6.45
C ASP A 118 56.00 -22.31 -5.15
N ASN A 119 55.26 -21.19 -5.08
CA ASN A 119 54.71 -20.68 -3.81
C ASN A 119 53.34 -21.27 -3.43
N ASP A 120 52.57 -21.80 -4.40
CA ASP A 120 51.31 -22.52 -4.16
C ASP A 120 51.52 -24.05 -4.03
N GLY A 121 52.50 -24.61 -4.76
CA GLY A 121 52.83 -26.02 -4.77
C GLY A 121 52.31 -26.81 -5.98
N ASP A 122 51.80 -26.17 -7.04
CA ASP A 122 51.38 -26.81 -8.29
C ASP A 122 52.57 -27.47 -9.04
N GLY A 123 53.75 -26.85 -8.97
CA GLY A 123 54.97 -27.27 -9.67
C GLY A 123 55.38 -26.39 -10.87
N LEU A 124 54.66 -25.30 -11.11
CA LEU A 124 55.07 -24.12 -11.86
C LEU A 124 55.71 -23.08 -10.89
N ILE A 125 56.08 -21.87 -11.35
CA ILE A 125 57.12 -21.05 -10.67
C ILE A 125 57.03 -19.51 -10.89
N ASP A 126 56.57 -19.04 -12.06
CA ASP A 126 56.57 -17.60 -12.40
C ASP A 126 55.64 -17.34 -13.61
N TYR A 127 55.14 -16.10 -13.76
CA TYR A 127 54.52 -15.65 -15.02
C TYR A 127 55.53 -15.62 -16.19
N PRO A 128 55.17 -15.99 -17.44
CA PRO A 128 53.94 -16.64 -17.92
C PRO A 128 54.15 -18.14 -18.14
N GLN A 129 54.84 -18.81 -17.22
CA GLN A 129 54.97 -20.27 -17.21
C GLN A 129 53.86 -20.87 -16.36
N ASP A 130 53.54 -20.17 -15.28
CA ASP A 130 52.34 -20.29 -14.49
C ASP A 130 51.10 -19.70 -15.20
N PRO A 131 49.93 -20.38 -15.19
CA PRO A 131 48.65 -19.87 -15.71
C PRO A 131 47.78 -19.14 -14.69
N GLU A 132 48.02 -19.29 -13.39
CA GLU A 132 47.22 -18.69 -12.32
C GLU A 132 47.71 -17.28 -11.96
N CYS A 133 49.03 -17.06 -12.09
CA CYS A 133 49.60 -15.72 -12.27
C CYS A 133 49.03 -15.01 -13.51
N GLY A 134 48.30 -13.90 -13.32
CA GLY A 134 47.79 -13.06 -14.40
C GLY A 134 48.84 -12.10 -14.96
N SER A 135 49.77 -11.64 -14.12
CA SER A 135 50.91 -10.79 -14.46
C SER A 135 52.15 -11.13 -13.65
N SER A 136 53.32 -10.62 -14.07
CA SER A 136 54.56 -10.76 -13.30
C SER A 136 54.62 -9.91 -12.04
N ASN A 137 53.64 -9.04 -11.78
CA ASN A 137 53.59 -8.19 -10.58
C ASN A 137 52.56 -8.67 -9.54
N ASP A 138 51.92 -9.82 -9.76
CA ASP A 138 50.90 -10.35 -8.87
C ASP A 138 51.56 -10.89 -7.59
N LEU A 139 51.02 -10.49 -6.43
CA LEU A 139 51.64 -10.74 -5.11
C LEU A 139 51.48 -12.19 -4.61
N TYR A 140 50.61 -12.97 -5.24
CA TYR A 140 50.26 -14.36 -4.91
C TYR A 140 50.05 -15.14 -6.21
N GLU A 141 50.40 -16.43 -6.22
CA GLU A 141 50.37 -17.26 -7.45
C GLU A 141 49.07 -18.06 -7.60
N ALA A 142 48.56 -18.64 -6.51
CA ALA A 142 47.25 -19.27 -6.50
C ALA A 142 46.12 -18.24 -6.60
N ARG A 143 45.15 -18.50 -7.49
CA ARG A 143 43.78 -18.03 -7.22
C ARG A 143 43.16 -18.93 -6.15
N PRO A 144 42.25 -18.42 -5.30
CA PRO A 144 41.47 -19.28 -4.42
C PRO A 144 40.75 -20.37 -5.23
N GLU A 145 40.59 -21.57 -4.65
CA GLU A 145 39.54 -22.49 -5.10
C GLU A 145 38.20 -21.75 -5.07
N PRO A 146 37.21 -22.11 -5.92
CA PRO A 146 35.91 -21.45 -5.92
C PRO A 146 35.25 -21.64 -4.55
N VAL A 147 35.33 -20.58 -3.74
CA VAL A 147 34.32 -20.26 -2.75
C VAL A 147 32.98 -20.28 -3.46
N VAL A 148 32.01 -20.96 -2.86
CA VAL A 148 30.62 -20.56 -3.06
C VAL A 148 30.52 -19.13 -2.54
N PRO A 149 29.93 -18.19 -3.30
CA PRO A 149 29.59 -16.87 -2.77
C PRO A 149 28.78 -17.04 -1.49
N GLU A 150 29.11 -16.30 -0.42
CA GLU A 150 28.46 -16.43 0.89
C GLU A 150 26.93 -16.18 0.73
N CYS A 151 26.57 -15.18 -0.08
CA CYS A 151 25.26 -14.88 -0.67
C CYS A 151 24.57 -15.98 -1.54
N SER A 152 25.06 -17.22 -1.51
CA SER A 152 24.53 -18.39 -2.25
C SER A 152 24.88 -19.76 -1.62
N ASP A 153 25.37 -19.74 -0.38
CA ASP A 153 25.91 -20.89 0.36
C ASP A 153 24.83 -21.64 1.16
N GLY A 154 23.70 -20.99 1.47
CA GLY A 154 22.59 -21.55 2.23
C GLY A 154 22.78 -21.48 3.74
N ILE A 155 23.50 -20.46 4.21
CA ILE A 155 23.82 -20.20 5.62
C ILE A 155 23.79 -18.68 5.83
N ASP A 156 22.97 -18.23 6.78
CA ASP A 156 23.09 -16.95 7.49
C ASP A 156 24.51 -16.82 8.08
N ASN A 157 25.37 -16.02 7.44
CA ASN A 157 26.78 -15.79 7.79
C ASN A 157 27.01 -14.47 8.56
N ASP A 158 26.13 -13.48 8.43
CA ASP A 158 26.21 -12.19 9.13
C ASP A 158 25.49 -12.16 10.50
N GLU A 159 24.59 -13.12 10.77
CA GLU A 159 23.71 -13.28 11.93
C GLU A 159 22.49 -12.30 11.98
N ASP A 160 22.01 -11.75 10.86
CA ASP A 160 20.79 -10.90 10.77
C ASP A 160 19.46 -11.69 10.65
N GLY A 161 19.49 -12.91 10.09
CA GLY A 161 18.35 -13.81 9.94
C GLY A 161 17.85 -14.05 8.50
N ASN A 162 18.36 -13.30 7.52
CA ASN A 162 18.34 -13.64 6.11
C ASN A 162 19.41 -14.73 5.81
N ILE A 163 19.42 -15.32 4.60
CA ILE A 163 20.21 -16.55 4.33
C ILE A 163 20.98 -16.55 3.00
N ASP A 164 20.44 -15.92 1.95
CA ASP A 164 21.03 -15.87 0.60
C ASP A 164 20.35 -14.74 -0.20
N TYR A 165 20.98 -14.26 -1.28
CA TYR A 165 20.30 -13.45 -2.31
C TYR A 165 19.15 -14.25 -2.96
N PRO A 166 17.95 -13.68 -3.17
CA PRO A 166 17.59 -12.26 -3.09
C PRO A 166 16.81 -11.87 -1.82
N VAL A 167 16.84 -12.70 -0.78
CA VAL A 167 16.16 -12.42 0.50
C VAL A 167 17.03 -11.48 1.34
N ASP A 168 18.32 -11.81 1.39
CA ASP A 168 19.39 -10.99 1.92
C ASP A 168 19.59 -9.71 1.09
N ARG A 169 19.75 -8.57 1.80
CA ARG A 169 19.97 -7.22 1.24
C ARG A 169 21.41 -6.71 1.38
N GLY A 170 22.22 -7.32 2.25
CA GLY A 170 23.68 -7.21 2.23
C GLY A 170 24.26 -7.73 0.92
N CYS A 171 23.62 -8.75 0.36
CA CYS A 171 23.92 -9.33 -0.93
C CYS A 171 23.30 -8.55 -2.11
N ALA A 172 24.12 -7.90 -2.94
CA ALA A 172 23.66 -7.26 -4.17
C ALA A 172 23.48 -8.25 -5.34
N SER A 173 24.07 -9.45 -5.26
CA SER A 173 23.87 -10.56 -6.18
C SER A 173 24.26 -11.92 -5.57
N SER A 174 23.70 -13.01 -6.10
CA SER A 174 24.12 -14.39 -5.73
C SER A 174 25.51 -14.79 -6.26
N ASP A 175 26.27 -13.89 -6.90
CA ASP A 175 27.69 -14.08 -7.24
C ASP A 175 28.61 -13.37 -6.22
N ASP A 176 28.05 -12.68 -5.21
CA ASP A 176 28.80 -11.82 -4.28
C ASP A 176 29.50 -12.63 -3.18
N LEU A 177 30.82 -12.48 -3.10
CA LEU A 177 31.69 -13.39 -2.35
C LEU A 177 31.69 -13.21 -0.82
N PHE A 178 30.97 -12.20 -0.31
CA PHE A 178 30.86 -11.91 1.10
C PHE A 178 29.45 -11.42 1.42
N GLU A 179 28.95 -11.87 2.56
CA GLU A 179 27.77 -11.34 3.23
C GLU A 179 28.21 -10.10 4.03
N ASP A 180 28.26 -8.94 3.36
CA ASP A 180 28.51 -7.66 4.04
C ASP A 180 27.18 -7.19 4.63
N GLY A 181 27.02 -7.37 5.96
CA GLY A 181 25.76 -7.12 6.67
C GLY A 181 25.13 -5.74 6.42
N ASP A 182 23.80 -5.75 6.39
CA ASP A 182 22.92 -4.83 5.63
C ASP A 182 23.50 -3.41 5.47
N PRO A 183 23.85 -2.98 4.23
CA PRO A 183 24.51 -1.70 4.01
C PRO A 183 23.65 -0.58 4.58
N PRO A 184 24.23 0.38 5.33
CA PRO A 184 23.45 1.43 5.96
C PRO A 184 22.66 2.14 4.87
N THR A 185 21.34 1.98 4.92
CA THR A 185 20.39 2.70 4.08
C THR A 185 20.79 4.15 4.11
N ILE A 186 20.84 4.81 2.94
CA ILE A 186 20.76 6.26 2.95
C ILE A 186 19.42 6.54 3.64
N PRO A 187 19.41 7.24 4.80
CA PRO A 187 18.16 7.54 5.48
C PRO A 187 17.27 8.31 4.50
N GLN A 188 15.97 8.01 4.44
CA GLN A 188 15.10 8.64 3.44
C GLN A 188 15.13 10.16 3.56
N CYS A 189 15.22 10.64 4.81
CA CYS A 189 15.53 12.01 5.25
C CYS A 189 16.90 12.60 4.79
N ALA A 190 17.61 11.96 3.86
CA ALA A 190 18.91 12.37 3.31
C ALA A 190 19.24 11.75 1.92
N ASP A 191 18.25 11.34 1.11
CA ASP A 191 18.40 10.67 -0.20
C ASP A 191 18.09 11.55 -1.44
N GLU A 192 17.77 12.84 -1.24
CA GLU A 192 17.35 13.83 -2.26
C GLU A 192 16.04 13.44 -2.99
N ARG A 193 15.06 12.89 -2.26
CA ARG A 193 13.74 12.49 -2.79
C ARG A 193 12.61 12.73 -1.80
N ASP A 194 11.41 12.64 -2.35
CA ASP A 194 10.13 12.57 -1.68
C ASP A 194 9.72 11.08 -1.68
N ASN A 195 9.79 10.40 -0.53
CA ASN A 195 9.57 8.96 -0.41
C ASN A 195 8.16 8.57 0.08
N ASP A 196 7.34 9.50 0.60
CA ASP A 196 5.92 9.27 0.95
C ASP A 196 4.89 10.02 0.07
N ALA A 197 5.36 10.91 -0.81
CA ALA A 197 4.63 11.71 -1.79
C ALA A 197 3.84 12.91 -1.22
N ASP A 198 4.45 13.72 -0.35
CA ASP A 198 3.88 14.97 0.18
C ASP A 198 4.36 16.29 -0.50
N ASP A 199 5.25 16.18 -1.51
CA ASP A 199 5.98 17.26 -2.21
C ASP A 199 7.16 17.92 -1.41
N LEU A 200 7.50 17.44 -0.21
CA LEU A 200 8.72 17.79 0.54
C LEU A 200 9.81 16.70 0.41
N VAL A 201 11.03 16.97 0.92
CA VAL A 201 12.20 16.08 0.78
C VAL A 201 13.21 16.25 1.94
N ASP A 202 13.90 15.18 2.30
CA ASP A 202 15.01 15.17 3.25
C ASP A 202 14.63 15.86 4.59
N ILE A 203 15.58 16.54 5.25
CA ILE A 203 15.33 17.37 6.44
C ILE A 203 14.50 18.67 6.19
N ALA A 204 13.77 18.75 5.07
CA ALA A 204 12.67 19.72 4.88
C ALA A 204 11.28 19.05 5.02
N ASP A 205 11.22 17.72 4.87
CA ASP A 205 10.07 16.87 5.15
C ASP A 205 9.75 16.84 6.67
N PRO A 206 8.48 16.80 7.09
CA PRO A 206 8.12 16.80 8.50
C PRO A 206 8.12 15.43 9.19
N GLY A 207 8.13 14.32 8.44
CA GLY A 207 8.43 12.98 8.94
C GLY A 207 9.88 12.82 9.41
N CYS A 208 10.76 13.76 9.05
CA CYS A 208 12.19 13.72 9.32
C CYS A 208 12.63 14.61 10.50
N GLN A 209 13.15 14.02 11.59
CA GLN A 209 13.63 14.76 12.76
C GLN A 209 15.14 15.09 12.67
N ASP A 210 15.98 14.21 12.11
CA ASP A 210 17.31 14.55 11.61
C ASP A 210 17.79 13.73 10.38
N GLU A 211 18.95 14.12 9.81
CA GLU A 211 19.58 13.50 8.61
C GLU A 211 19.89 11.98 8.78
N GLY A 212 19.64 11.39 9.96
CA GLY A 212 19.78 9.98 10.27
C GLY A 212 18.49 9.14 10.25
N ASP A 213 17.32 9.76 10.10
CA ASP A 213 16.02 9.05 10.19
C ASP A 213 15.72 8.19 8.96
N MET A 214 15.57 6.88 9.19
CA MET A 214 15.52 5.87 8.13
C MET A 214 14.23 5.86 7.31
N LEU A 215 13.18 6.51 7.81
CA LEU A 215 11.86 6.57 7.17
C LEU A 215 11.37 8.01 7.12
N GLU A 216 11.05 8.44 5.91
CA GLU A 216 10.36 9.69 5.58
C GLU A 216 8.89 9.27 5.40
N LEU A 217 8.11 9.40 6.48
CA LEU A 217 6.73 8.91 6.58
C LEU A 217 5.91 9.81 7.50
N ASN A 218 5.09 10.67 6.91
CA ASN A 218 4.04 11.41 7.58
C ASN A 218 3.00 10.44 8.18
N GLY A 219 2.82 10.51 9.50
CA GLY A 219 1.83 9.71 10.23
C GLY A 219 0.36 10.05 9.90
N PRO A 220 -0.60 9.45 10.63
CA PRO A 220 -1.98 9.93 10.66
C PRO A 220 -2.03 11.42 11.05
N ALA A 221 -3.15 12.10 10.76
CA ALA A 221 -3.22 13.57 10.88
C ALA A 221 -2.76 14.11 12.24
N GLU A 222 -3.06 13.43 13.35
CA GLU A 222 -2.65 13.85 14.71
C GLU A 222 -1.13 13.76 14.99
N GLU A 223 -0.33 13.19 14.08
CA GLU A 223 1.14 13.16 14.14
C GLU A 223 1.81 14.12 13.14
N ARG A 224 1.02 14.86 12.34
CA ARG A 224 1.52 15.85 11.39
C ARG A 224 1.83 17.19 12.07
N PRO A 225 2.68 18.03 11.46
CA PRO A 225 2.82 19.43 11.88
C PRO A 225 1.48 20.17 11.72
N ARG A 226 1.17 21.00 12.72
CA ARG A 226 -0.07 21.82 12.84
C ARG A 226 -0.35 22.78 11.69
N CYS A 227 0.58 22.89 10.75
CA CYS A 227 0.50 23.74 9.57
C CYS A 227 0.32 22.94 8.26
N SER A 228 0.07 21.64 8.39
CA SER A 228 -0.13 20.68 7.29
C SER A 228 -1.08 19.51 7.66
N ASP A 229 -1.81 19.61 8.77
CA ASP A 229 -2.63 18.51 9.31
C ASP A 229 -4.12 18.59 8.90
N GLY A 230 -4.57 19.73 8.36
CA GLY A 230 -5.95 19.96 7.94
C GLY A 230 -6.88 20.52 9.02
N ILE A 231 -6.35 20.98 10.16
CA ILE A 231 -7.12 21.36 11.36
C ILE A 231 -6.71 22.75 11.87
N ASP A 232 -7.70 23.63 12.04
CA ASP A 232 -7.59 24.90 12.79
C ASP A 232 -7.24 24.61 14.27
N ASN A 233 -5.94 24.53 14.55
CA ASN A 233 -5.31 24.17 15.82
C ASN A 233 -5.17 25.37 16.78
N ASP A 234 -5.09 26.59 16.24
CA ASP A 234 -5.07 27.87 16.98
C ASP A 234 -6.50 28.33 17.35
N GLY A 235 -7.46 28.19 16.43
CA GLY A 235 -8.87 28.54 16.60
C GLY A 235 -9.24 29.95 16.08
N ASP A 236 -8.47 30.56 15.18
CA ASP A 236 -8.78 31.88 14.61
C ASP A 236 -9.59 31.84 13.30
N GLY A 237 -9.64 30.68 12.63
CA GLY A 237 -10.41 30.44 11.40
C GLY A 237 -9.60 30.39 10.11
N PHE A 238 -8.27 30.39 10.17
CA PHE A 238 -7.42 29.75 9.16
C PHE A 238 -7.20 28.25 9.54
N ILE A 239 -6.37 27.48 8.80
CA ILE A 239 -6.37 26.00 8.87
C ILE A 239 -4.99 25.36 8.61
N ASP A 240 -4.18 25.90 7.68
CA ASP A 240 -2.89 25.35 7.25
C ASP A 240 -2.07 26.43 6.52
N PHE A 241 -0.76 26.18 6.35
CA PHE A 241 0.06 26.86 5.35
C PHE A 241 -0.51 26.63 3.92
N PRO A 242 -0.43 27.60 2.98
CA PRO A 242 0.15 28.94 3.05
C PRO A 242 -0.85 30.03 3.48
N ARG A 243 -1.99 29.65 4.05
CA ARG A 243 -3.12 30.56 4.33
C ARG A 243 -3.26 30.96 5.80
N ASP A 244 -2.65 30.21 6.71
CA ASP A 244 -2.60 30.55 8.12
C ASP A 244 -1.44 31.56 8.44
N PRO A 245 -1.69 32.63 9.22
CA PRO A 245 -0.68 33.63 9.61
C PRO A 245 0.28 33.23 10.74
N GLY A 246 0.01 32.17 11.51
CA GLY A 246 0.96 31.57 12.45
C GLY A 246 1.96 30.64 11.77
N CYS A 247 1.53 29.96 10.70
CA CYS A 247 2.31 28.99 9.94
C CYS A 247 3.38 29.60 9.03
N THR A 248 4.65 29.54 9.45
CA THR A 248 5.77 30.03 8.64
C THR A 248 6.19 29.06 7.51
N ARG A 249 5.70 27.81 7.53
CA ARG A 249 5.78 26.78 6.47
C ARG A 249 4.84 25.62 6.79
N ALA A 250 4.62 24.70 5.84
CA ALA A 250 3.84 23.48 6.07
C ALA A 250 4.41 22.63 7.23
N SER A 251 5.72 22.40 7.26
CA SER A 251 6.42 21.67 8.33
C SER A 251 6.60 22.44 9.66
N ASP A 252 5.84 23.52 9.91
CA ASP A 252 5.83 24.20 11.22
C ASP A 252 4.88 23.51 12.22
N ASN A 253 5.31 23.47 13.49
CA ASN A 253 4.67 22.66 14.53
C ASN A 253 3.83 23.48 15.52
N ASP A 254 3.63 24.77 15.24
CA ASP A 254 2.93 25.74 16.10
C ASP A 254 2.19 26.76 15.21
N GLU A 255 0.87 26.61 15.09
CA GLU A 255 -0.02 27.52 14.35
C GLU A 255 -0.32 28.83 15.14
N ILE A 256 0.22 29.01 16.35
CA ILE A 256 -0.20 30.12 17.22
C ILE A 256 0.12 31.49 16.61
N THR A 257 -0.92 32.19 16.14
CA THR A 257 -0.79 33.52 15.54
C THR A 257 -0.31 34.53 16.59
N LEU A 258 0.95 34.93 16.46
CA LEU A 258 1.58 35.89 17.38
C LEU A 258 0.94 37.28 17.25
N PRO A 259 0.96 38.13 18.30
CA PRO A 259 0.25 39.42 18.31
C PRO A 259 0.96 40.54 17.51
N PHE A 260 1.67 40.18 16.45
CA PHE A 260 2.34 41.01 15.46
C PHE A 260 2.15 40.33 14.11
N ALA A 261 1.72 41.09 13.08
CA ALA A 261 1.69 40.57 11.72
C ALA A 261 3.12 40.36 11.18
N THR A 262 3.23 39.41 10.28
CA THR A 262 4.39 39.06 9.44
C THR A 262 4.62 40.10 8.34
N GLU A 263 5.83 40.19 7.78
CA GLU A 263 6.13 41.21 6.74
C GLU A 263 5.38 40.93 5.40
N CYS A 264 4.73 39.76 5.28
CA CYS A 264 3.86 39.34 4.16
C CYS A 264 2.33 39.40 4.45
N TYR A 265 1.90 39.97 5.59
CA TYR A 265 0.49 40.10 5.98
C TYR A 265 0.19 41.37 6.83
N ASP A 266 0.85 42.52 6.56
CA ASP A 266 0.75 43.74 7.39
C ASP A 266 0.24 45.04 6.71
N ASP A 267 -0.23 44.99 5.45
CA ASP A 267 -0.69 46.15 4.65
C ASP A 267 0.45 47.18 4.31
N GLU A 268 1.73 46.93 4.63
CA GLU A 268 2.88 47.83 4.33
C GLU A 268 3.99 47.18 3.47
N ASP A 269 4.14 47.63 2.21
CA ASP A 269 5.34 47.52 1.31
C ASP A 269 6.67 47.67 2.10
N ASN A 270 7.26 46.54 2.51
CA ASN A 270 8.35 46.40 3.49
C ASN A 270 9.73 46.29 2.78
N ASP A 271 9.81 45.51 1.70
CA ASP A 271 10.96 45.42 0.77
C ASP A 271 11.20 46.76 0.05
N GLY A 272 10.15 47.36 -0.53
CA GLY A 272 10.21 48.63 -1.26
C GLY A 272 10.12 48.54 -2.80
N ASP A 273 9.83 47.37 -3.37
CA ASP A 273 9.53 47.13 -4.79
C ASP A 273 8.27 47.86 -5.27
N GLY A 274 7.18 47.80 -4.49
CA GLY A 274 5.87 48.38 -4.79
C GLY A 274 4.70 47.40 -4.93
N LEU A 275 4.94 46.11 -4.70
CA LEU A 275 3.99 45.11 -4.19
C LEU A 275 3.88 45.27 -2.64
N ILE A 276 3.20 44.37 -1.91
CA ILE A 276 2.66 44.70 -0.55
C ILE A 276 2.45 43.50 0.42
N ASP A 277 1.92 42.37 -0.06
CA ASP A 277 1.49 41.22 0.78
C ASP A 277 1.29 39.98 -0.11
N PHE A 278 1.29 38.78 0.49
CA PHE A 278 0.76 37.56 -0.14
C PHE A 278 -0.73 37.74 -0.53
N PRO A 279 -1.23 37.20 -1.66
CA PRO A 279 -0.55 36.36 -2.67
C PRO A 279 0.05 37.14 -3.85
N PHE A 280 0.14 38.47 -3.77
CA PHE A 280 0.55 39.31 -4.89
C PHE A 280 2.05 39.61 -4.95
N ASP A 281 2.78 39.27 -3.88
CA ASP A 281 4.21 39.52 -3.76
C ASP A 281 5.06 38.26 -4.07
N PRO A 282 6.05 38.33 -4.99
CA PRO A 282 6.97 37.22 -5.29
C PRO A 282 7.99 36.92 -4.19
N GLY A 283 8.18 37.79 -3.21
CA GLY A 283 8.99 37.52 -2.01
C GLY A 283 8.30 36.57 -1.04
N CYS A 284 6.97 36.59 -0.98
CA CYS A 284 6.15 35.89 0.01
C CYS A 284 5.75 34.48 -0.46
N SER A 285 6.16 33.44 0.29
CA SER A 285 5.72 32.05 0.05
C SER A 285 4.37 31.70 0.67
N GLY A 286 3.91 32.49 1.64
CA GLY A 286 2.61 32.37 2.32
C GLY A 286 2.32 33.60 3.17
N VAL A 287 1.16 33.66 3.83
CA VAL A 287 0.86 34.80 4.73
C VAL A 287 1.71 34.80 6.00
N GLY A 288 2.12 33.64 6.50
CA GLY A 288 3.00 33.49 7.67
C GLY A 288 4.50 33.73 7.40
N ASP A 289 4.89 34.19 6.21
CA ASP A 289 6.30 34.41 5.83
C ASP A 289 6.88 35.68 6.47
N GLU A 290 8.06 35.58 7.11
CA GLU A 290 8.67 36.69 7.87
C GLU A 290 9.48 37.69 7.02
N ASP A 291 9.74 37.42 5.72
CA ASP A 291 10.66 38.22 4.89
C ASP A 291 10.16 38.43 3.44
N GLU A 292 9.55 39.58 3.14
CA GLU A 292 9.10 40.01 1.80
C GLU A 292 10.27 40.20 0.79
N SER A 293 11.53 39.98 1.18
CA SER A 293 12.70 40.27 0.33
C SER A 293 12.81 39.39 -0.93
N ASP A 294 12.42 39.96 -2.07
CA ASP A 294 12.61 39.44 -3.45
C ASP A 294 13.93 38.65 -3.64
N ARG A 295 13.87 37.45 -4.22
CA ARG A 295 15.02 36.54 -4.46
C ARG A 295 15.89 37.02 -5.62
N LEU A 296 16.52 38.19 -5.45
CA LEU A 296 17.31 38.99 -6.40
C LEU A 296 18.33 38.23 -7.29
N ILE A 297 17.87 37.47 -8.28
CA ILE A 297 18.59 37.12 -9.53
C ILE A 297 17.69 36.48 -10.60
N ILE A 298 16.60 35.79 -10.22
CA ILE A 298 15.55 35.20 -11.08
C ILE A 298 14.21 35.40 -10.35
N ALA A 299 13.16 35.86 -11.04
CA ALA A 299 11.80 35.88 -10.49
C ALA A 299 11.15 34.50 -10.65
N PRO A 300 10.25 34.07 -9.74
CA PRO A 300 9.47 32.85 -9.91
C PRO A 300 8.63 32.92 -11.19
N GLN A 301 8.33 31.77 -11.79
CA GLN A 301 7.63 31.70 -13.09
C GLN A 301 6.32 32.49 -13.08
N CYS A 302 5.54 32.38 -12.00
CA CYS A 302 4.27 33.10 -11.82
C CYS A 302 4.38 34.65 -11.67
N ALA A 303 5.56 35.24 -11.83
CA ALA A 303 5.80 36.68 -11.84
C ALA A 303 6.96 37.14 -12.78
N ASP A 304 7.37 36.37 -13.79
CA ASP A 304 8.56 36.67 -14.63
C ASP A 304 8.29 37.47 -15.94
N GLU A 305 7.03 37.89 -16.19
CA GLU A 305 6.49 38.46 -17.43
C GLU A 305 6.53 37.50 -18.67
N VAL A 306 6.61 36.17 -18.47
CA VAL A 306 6.65 35.17 -19.58
C VAL A 306 5.67 34.01 -19.39
N ASP A 307 4.81 33.83 -20.39
CA ASP A 307 4.02 32.63 -20.71
C ASP A 307 4.93 31.39 -20.93
N ASN A 308 5.38 30.76 -19.84
CA ASN A 308 6.32 29.64 -19.81
C ASN A 308 5.59 28.30 -20.02
N ASP A 309 4.36 28.16 -19.52
CA ASP A 309 3.50 26.99 -19.75
C ASP A 309 2.90 26.96 -21.19
N ASN A 310 2.64 28.12 -21.80
CA ASN A 310 2.10 28.33 -23.16
C ASN A 310 0.55 28.18 -23.33
N ASP A 311 -0.23 28.27 -22.26
CA ASP A 311 -1.69 28.48 -22.20
C ASP A 311 -2.12 29.80 -22.89
N GLY A 312 -1.34 30.87 -22.69
CA GLY A 312 -1.62 32.22 -23.18
C GLY A 312 -2.13 33.22 -22.14
N SER A 313 -2.23 32.81 -20.87
CA SER A 313 -1.97 33.64 -19.69
C SER A 313 -0.46 33.97 -19.56
N ILE A 314 0.03 34.48 -18.41
CA ILE A 314 1.43 34.96 -18.24
C ILE A 314 1.88 34.94 -16.77
N ASP A 315 1.13 35.58 -15.87
CA ASP A 315 1.53 35.84 -14.46
C ASP A 315 0.29 35.83 -13.54
N TYR A 316 0.49 35.58 -12.25
CA TYR A 316 -0.55 35.81 -11.22
C TYR A 316 -1.01 37.28 -11.21
N PRO A 317 -2.32 37.62 -11.09
CA PRO A 317 -3.50 36.76 -10.90
C PRO A 317 -4.32 36.55 -12.18
N ASP A 318 -3.82 36.96 -13.35
CA ASP A 318 -4.53 36.74 -14.63
C ASP A 318 -4.26 35.30 -15.17
N ASP A 319 -3.26 34.61 -14.60
CA ASP A 319 -3.00 33.18 -14.78
C ASP A 319 -3.75 32.29 -13.78
N ASN A 320 -4.34 31.19 -14.26
CA ASN A 320 -5.05 30.21 -13.42
C ASN A 320 -4.15 29.00 -13.06
N GLY A 321 -2.96 28.91 -13.63
CA GLY A 321 -1.98 27.90 -13.29
C GLY A 321 -1.10 28.26 -12.08
N CYS A 322 -1.21 29.51 -11.61
CA CYS A 322 -0.57 30.06 -10.42
C CYS A 322 -1.57 30.22 -9.27
N PHE A 323 -1.18 29.83 -8.05
CA PHE A 323 -1.90 30.06 -6.81
C PHE A 323 -1.47 31.38 -6.13
N SER A 324 -0.18 31.73 -6.24
CA SER A 324 0.40 33.00 -5.81
C SER A 324 1.43 33.55 -6.81
N ALA A 325 1.90 34.78 -6.59
CA ALA A 325 3.02 35.38 -7.32
C ALA A 325 4.41 34.79 -6.94
N GLY A 326 4.51 34.11 -5.78
CA GLY A 326 5.74 33.44 -5.33
C GLY A 326 5.97 32.06 -5.96
N ASP A 327 4.98 31.52 -6.68
CA ASP A 327 5.00 30.14 -7.17
C ASP A 327 6.04 29.91 -8.28
N ASP A 328 6.92 28.92 -8.07
CA ASP A 328 8.02 28.59 -8.98
C ASP A 328 7.56 28.01 -10.35
N SER A 329 6.26 27.85 -10.63
CA SER A 329 5.73 27.22 -11.87
C SER A 329 4.26 27.59 -12.21
N GLU A 330 4.01 28.18 -13.39
CA GLU A 330 2.67 28.45 -13.95
C GLU A 330 1.84 27.20 -14.32
N ARG A 331 2.39 25.98 -14.20
CA ARG A 331 1.82 24.81 -14.90
C ARG A 331 0.75 24.05 -14.10
N GLY A 332 -0.28 24.75 -13.63
CA GLY A 332 -1.35 24.21 -12.77
C GLY A 332 -2.13 23.01 -13.35
N ALA A 333 -2.68 22.19 -12.45
CA ALA A 333 -3.03 20.77 -12.69
C ALA A 333 -4.03 20.46 -13.83
N CYS A 334 -4.91 21.40 -14.21
CA CYS A 334 -5.87 21.23 -15.32
C CYS A 334 -6.03 22.53 -16.13
N GLY A 335 -5.19 22.76 -17.13
CA GLY A 335 -5.27 23.90 -18.04
C GLY A 335 -6.65 24.06 -18.72
N LEU A 336 -7.15 25.31 -18.72
CA LEU A 336 -8.42 25.77 -19.31
C LEU A 336 -9.71 25.02 -18.89
N SER A 337 -10.19 25.33 -17.69
CA SER A 337 -11.60 25.17 -17.24
C SER A 337 -12.08 23.74 -16.90
N PHE A 338 -11.40 23.06 -15.98
CA PHE A 338 -11.94 21.87 -15.31
C PHE A 338 -12.07 22.10 -13.79
N GLU A 339 -13.08 22.86 -13.37
CA GLU A 339 -13.62 22.79 -12.01
C GLU A 339 -14.93 22.01 -12.02
N SER A 340 -14.87 20.75 -11.58
CA SER A 340 -16.04 19.94 -11.26
C SER A 340 -15.76 18.98 -10.09
N GLY A 341 -15.11 19.50 -9.05
CA GLY A 341 -14.94 18.83 -7.76
C GLY A 341 -13.87 17.74 -7.71
N SER A 342 -13.53 17.36 -6.48
CA SER A 342 -12.94 16.08 -6.16
C SER A 342 -14.03 15.03 -6.01
N LEU A 343 -13.81 13.81 -6.50
CA LEU A 343 -14.51 12.64 -5.99
C LEU A 343 -13.96 12.28 -4.60
N GLN A 344 -14.78 11.64 -3.78
CA GLN A 344 -14.40 11.06 -2.50
C GLN A 344 -14.89 9.61 -2.45
N ASN A 345 -14.15 8.74 -1.75
CA ASN A 345 -14.48 7.33 -1.64
C ASN A 345 -15.88 7.13 -1.04
N GLY A 346 -16.75 6.40 -1.74
CA GLY A 346 -18.14 6.14 -1.34
C GLY A 346 -19.13 7.29 -1.55
N VAL A 347 -18.70 8.47 -2.01
CA VAL A 347 -19.57 9.65 -2.13
C VAL A 347 -20.19 9.77 -3.51
N VAL A 348 -21.53 9.80 -3.56
CA VAL A 348 -22.31 9.98 -4.80
C VAL A 348 -22.39 11.46 -5.16
N VAL A 349 -21.61 11.90 -6.15
CA VAL A 349 -21.63 13.26 -6.69
C VAL A 349 -22.70 13.37 -7.77
N ARG A 350 -23.62 14.34 -7.60
CA ARG A 350 -24.76 14.58 -8.50
C ARG A 350 -24.61 15.91 -9.26
N GLY A 351 -25.15 16.00 -10.46
CA GLY A 351 -25.08 17.21 -11.27
C GLY A 351 -25.82 17.13 -12.60
N VAL A 352 -25.45 18.03 -13.53
CA VAL A 352 -26.06 18.10 -14.87
C VAL A 352 -24.97 18.30 -15.92
N LEU A 353 -24.87 17.41 -16.92
CA LEU A 353 -23.88 17.49 -18.01
C LEU A 353 -23.97 18.81 -18.80
N SER A 354 -25.09 19.51 -18.70
CA SER A 354 -25.27 20.84 -19.31
C SER A 354 -24.35 21.93 -18.75
N GLN A 355 -23.78 21.70 -17.56
CA GLN A 355 -22.80 22.59 -16.91
C GLN A 355 -21.37 22.34 -17.42
N GLY A 356 -21.04 21.10 -17.83
CA GLY A 356 -19.73 20.68 -18.32
C GLY A 356 -19.21 21.41 -19.56
N VAL A 357 -17.92 21.24 -19.85
CA VAL A 357 -17.23 21.88 -20.99
C VAL A 357 -17.33 20.98 -22.23
N ALA A 358 -16.80 21.39 -23.37
CA ALA A 358 -16.73 20.57 -24.60
C ALA A 358 -15.36 20.77 -25.25
N ALA A 359 -14.33 20.25 -24.59
CA ALA A 359 -12.90 20.47 -24.83
C ALA A 359 -12.08 19.17 -24.93
N ALA A 360 -12.46 18.12 -24.19
CA ALA A 360 -11.81 16.81 -24.20
C ALA A 360 -12.62 15.74 -24.97
N SER A 361 -12.05 14.54 -25.05
CA SER A 361 -12.70 13.30 -25.52
C SER A 361 -11.83 12.10 -25.20
N GLY A 362 -12.42 10.95 -24.84
CA GLY A 362 -11.69 9.70 -24.64
C GLY A 362 -11.33 8.99 -25.95
N SER A 363 -10.50 7.95 -25.89
CA SER A 363 -10.19 7.09 -27.05
C SER A 363 -11.40 6.27 -27.54
N CYS A 364 -12.30 5.92 -26.63
CA CYS A 364 -13.52 5.14 -26.86
C CYS A 364 -14.71 5.99 -27.33
N GLY A 365 -14.81 7.28 -26.97
CA GLY A 365 -16.01 8.09 -27.21
C GLY A 365 -15.93 9.54 -26.73
N GLY A 366 -17.09 10.14 -26.45
CA GLY A 366 -17.20 11.43 -25.75
C GLY A 366 -16.63 12.63 -26.51
N ALA A 367 -16.96 12.80 -27.80
CA ALA A 367 -16.39 13.84 -28.67
C ALA A 367 -17.43 14.83 -29.24
N GLY A 368 -18.54 15.04 -28.53
CA GLY A 368 -19.65 15.86 -29.03
C GLY A 368 -20.80 16.15 -28.07
N GLY A 369 -20.77 15.65 -26.83
CA GLY A 369 -21.66 16.08 -25.77
C GLY A 369 -21.11 17.29 -25.02
N ARG A 370 -21.02 17.16 -23.69
CA ARG A 370 -20.34 18.08 -22.76
C ARG A 370 -19.80 17.24 -21.61
N GLU A 371 -18.48 17.17 -21.51
CA GLU A 371 -17.82 16.43 -20.45
C GLU A 371 -17.68 17.21 -19.14
N ILE A 372 -17.64 16.46 -18.05
CA ILE A 372 -17.35 16.89 -16.67
C ILE A 372 -16.17 16.05 -16.19
N ALA A 373 -15.23 16.67 -15.46
CA ALA A 373 -13.99 16.02 -15.03
C ALA A 373 -13.78 16.16 -13.52
N PHE A 374 -13.59 15.03 -12.85
CA PHE A 374 -13.36 14.93 -11.41
C PHE A 374 -11.91 14.61 -11.13
N ARG A 375 -11.34 15.21 -10.08
CA ARG A 375 -10.03 14.81 -9.53
C ARG A 375 -10.23 13.72 -8.49
N TYR A 376 -9.36 12.71 -8.49
CA TYR A 376 -9.19 11.75 -7.41
C TYR A 376 -7.70 11.49 -7.18
N THR A 377 -7.29 11.25 -5.93
CA THR A 377 -5.89 11.02 -5.59
C THR A 377 -5.78 9.68 -4.85
N VAL A 378 -5.08 8.72 -5.46
CA VAL A 378 -4.86 7.37 -4.92
C VAL A 378 -3.73 7.46 -3.89
N ARG A 379 -4.12 7.51 -2.61
CA ARG A 379 -3.19 7.69 -1.46
C ARG A 379 -2.61 6.39 -0.90
N ARG A 380 -3.07 5.24 -1.38
CA ARG A 380 -2.66 3.89 -0.94
C ARG A 380 -2.78 2.92 -2.10
N ARG A 381 -2.08 1.78 -2.02
CA ARG A 381 -2.25 0.72 -3.03
C ARG A 381 -3.65 0.13 -2.94
N LEU A 382 -4.32 0.00 -4.09
CA LEU A 382 -5.67 -0.53 -4.21
C LEU A 382 -5.67 -1.75 -5.12
N GLN A 383 -6.60 -2.67 -4.89
CA GLN A 383 -6.96 -3.71 -5.86
C GLN A 383 -7.60 -3.07 -7.09
N ALA A 384 -8.52 -2.13 -6.87
CA ALA A 384 -9.09 -1.34 -7.94
C ALA A 384 -9.70 0.00 -7.45
N LEU A 385 -9.88 0.92 -8.39
CA LEU A 385 -10.88 1.99 -8.27
C LEU A 385 -12.15 1.54 -9.01
N ILE A 386 -13.27 1.41 -8.31
CA ILE A 386 -14.59 1.25 -8.92
C ILE A 386 -15.15 2.63 -9.19
N ILE A 387 -15.64 2.92 -10.39
CA ILE A 387 -16.33 4.17 -10.72
C ILE A 387 -17.66 3.79 -11.37
N THR A 388 -18.76 4.21 -10.77
CA THR A 388 -20.11 3.83 -11.20
C THR A 388 -21.00 5.04 -11.47
N THR A 389 -21.76 4.94 -12.55
CA THR A 389 -22.94 5.76 -12.88
C THR A 389 -24.17 4.85 -13.00
N ASP A 390 -24.25 3.80 -12.18
CA ASP A 390 -25.40 2.90 -12.09
C ASP A 390 -26.38 3.46 -11.04
N PHE A 391 -27.19 4.45 -11.45
CA PHE A 391 -28.14 5.15 -10.59
C PHE A 391 -29.45 5.42 -11.34
N PRO A 392 -30.63 5.23 -10.73
CA PRO A 392 -31.93 5.41 -11.38
C PRO A 392 -32.21 6.88 -11.78
N GLU A 393 -31.48 7.83 -11.20
CA GLU A 393 -31.52 9.25 -11.51
C GLU A 393 -30.91 9.60 -12.89
N ASN A 394 -30.10 8.71 -13.46
CA ASN A 394 -29.40 8.98 -14.72
C ASN A 394 -30.38 8.92 -15.89
N GLU A 395 -30.49 10.00 -16.68
CA GLU A 395 -31.33 10.03 -17.90
C GLU A 395 -30.57 9.66 -19.19
N ILE A 396 -29.24 9.48 -19.13
CA ILE A 396 -28.35 9.52 -20.30
C ILE A 396 -27.23 8.48 -20.23
N GLU A 397 -27.05 7.74 -21.32
CA GLU A 397 -26.01 6.73 -21.47
C GLU A 397 -24.63 7.39 -21.58
N SER A 398 -23.63 6.84 -20.91
CA SER A 398 -22.41 7.54 -20.49
C SER A 398 -21.13 7.13 -21.25
N VAL A 399 -20.08 7.93 -21.09
CA VAL A 399 -18.71 7.63 -21.51
C VAL A 399 -17.77 8.01 -20.38
N LEU A 400 -17.34 7.01 -19.61
CA LEU A 400 -16.34 7.15 -18.56
C LEU A 400 -14.93 6.89 -19.10
N TYR A 401 -14.01 7.83 -18.88
CA TYR A 401 -12.59 7.67 -19.22
C TYR A 401 -11.67 8.32 -18.19
N VAL A 402 -10.51 7.70 -17.94
CA VAL A 402 -9.66 8.01 -16.79
C VAL A 402 -8.22 8.26 -17.25
N ARG A 403 -7.59 9.32 -16.74
CA ARG A 403 -6.24 9.77 -17.11
C ARG A 403 -5.37 10.04 -15.89
N ARG A 404 -4.05 9.87 -16.02
CA ARG A 404 -3.09 10.33 -14.98
C ARG A 404 -2.65 11.79 -15.13
N ILE A 405 -2.86 12.38 -16.31
CA ILE A 405 -2.55 13.79 -16.58
C ILE A 405 -3.76 14.40 -17.31
N CYS A 406 -4.49 15.26 -16.60
CA CYS A 406 -5.72 15.92 -17.05
C CYS A 406 -5.71 16.36 -18.54
N GLY A 407 -4.67 17.13 -18.91
CA GLY A 407 -4.50 17.70 -20.25
C GLY A 407 -3.83 16.81 -21.31
N ASP A 408 -3.39 15.59 -21.00
CA ASP A 408 -2.68 14.71 -21.95
C ASP A 408 -3.50 13.44 -22.29
N PRO A 409 -4.12 13.36 -23.48
CA PRO A 409 -4.83 12.16 -23.95
C PRO A 409 -3.96 10.91 -24.15
N SER A 410 -2.64 10.99 -24.02
CA SER A 410 -1.74 9.83 -24.01
C SER A 410 -1.46 9.26 -22.61
N SER A 411 -1.98 9.91 -21.56
CA SER A 411 -1.98 9.42 -20.17
C SER A 411 -3.27 8.66 -19.79
N GLU A 412 -4.09 8.29 -20.78
CA GLU A 412 -5.36 7.60 -20.60
C GLU A 412 -5.14 6.13 -20.20
N VAL A 413 -5.60 5.80 -18.98
CA VAL A 413 -5.46 4.49 -18.34
C VAL A 413 -6.64 3.60 -18.69
N PHE A 414 -7.84 4.18 -18.75
CA PHE A 414 -9.09 3.45 -19.00
C PHE A 414 -10.07 4.28 -19.82
N CYS A 415 -10.89 3.63 -20.65
CA CYS A 415 -11.98 4.28 -21.40
C CYS A 415 -13.05 3.24 -21.74
N SER A 416 -14.30 3.47 -21.32
CA SER A 416 -15.46 2.67 -21.73
C SER A 416 -16.61 3.58 -22.17
N GLN A 417 -17.23 3.26 -23.30
CA GLN A 417 -18.44 3.92 -23.77
C GLN A 417 -19.62 2.96 -23.66
N GLU A 418 -20.70 3.43 -23.03
CA GLU A 418 -21.95 2.71 -22.89
C GLU A 418 -22.74 2.56 -24.20
N ALA A 419 -23.61 1.55 -24.26
CA ALA A 419 -24.49 1.31 -25.39
C ALA A 419 -25.73 2.20 -25.32
N VAL A 420 -26.03 2.92 -26.42
CA VAL A 420 -27.23 3.77 -26.54
C VAL A 420 -28.46 2.90 -26.82
N ASP A 421 -28.92 2.15 -25.81
CA ASP A 421 -30.11 1.30 -25.84
C ASP A 421 -31.32 1.90 -25.11
N GLY A 422 -31.09 2.77 -24.13
CA GLY A 422 -32.08 3.49 -23.31
C GLY A 422 -32.09 3.15 -21.82
N PHE A 423 -31.12 2.38 -21.31
CA PHE A 423 -30.98 2.03 -19.89
C PHE A 423 -29.60 2.48 -19.35
N PRO A 424 -29.47 3.74 -18.89
CA PRO A 424 -28.19 4.33 -18.48
C PRO A 424 -27.63 3.71 -17.20
N SER A 425 -26.68 2.79 -17.37
CA SER A 425 -26.06 1.99 -16.31
C SER A 425 -24.65 1.61 -16.75
N GLN A 426 -23.63 2.22 -16.12
CA GLN A 426 -22.23 1.94 -16.41
C GLN A 426 -21.42 1.88 -15.11
N THR A 427 -20.72 0.77 -14.89
CA THR A 427 -19.65 0.66 -13.89
C THR A 427 -18.34 0.33 -14.60
N ILE A 428 -17.28 1.03 -14.25
CA ILE A 428 -15.91 0.74 -14.70
C ILE A 428 -15.04 0.42 -13.50
N ARG A 429 -13.96 -0.33 -13.73
CA ARG A 429 -13.02 -0.74 -12.69
C ARG A 429 -11.60 -0.55 -13.23
N VAL A 430 -10.81 0.29 -12.56
CA VAL A 430 -9.39 0.52 -12.86
C VAL A 430 -8.58 -0.34 -11.90
N GLU A 431 -8.17 -1.52 -12.37
CA GLU A 431 -7.38 -2.49 -11.60
C GLU A 431 -5.96 -1.97 -11.31
N GLU A 432 -5.44 -2.32 -10.13
CA GLU A 432 -4.06 -2.06 -9.66
C GLU A 432 -3.53 -0.65 -10.02
N PRO A 433 -4.22 0.44 -9.61
CA PRO A 433 -3.77 1.79 -9.90
C PRO A 433 -2.42 2.10 -9.23
N GLU A 434 -1.56 2.80 -9.97
CA GLU A 434 -0.36 3.44 -9.41
C GLU A 434 -0.80 4.54 -8.41
N LEU A 435 0.09 4.89 -7.46
CA LEU A 435 -0.18 5.99 -6.53
C LEU A 435 -0.27 7.34 -7.26
N GLY A 436 -1.00 8.30 -6.68
CA GLY A 436 -1.10 9.67 -7.17
C GLY A 436 -2.38 10.02 -7.93
N GLU A 437 -2.27 10.94 -8.89
CA GLU A 437 -3.40 11.69 -9.48
C GLU A 437 -4.15 10.92 -10.58
N TYR A 438 -5.48 10.89 -10.47
CA TYR A 438 -6.41 10.33 -11.45
C TYR A 438 -7.50 11.35 -11.78
N PHE A 439 -7.74 11.55 -13.08
CA PHE A 439 -8.74 12.47 -13.63
C PHE A 439 -9.83 11.66 -14.32
N ILE A 440 -11.02 11.63 -13.73
CA ILE A 440 -12.19 10.85 -14.18
C ILE A 440 -13.07 11.77 -15.00
N PHE A 441 -13.24 11.47 -16.29
CA PHE A 441 -14.08 12.23 -17.22
C PHE A 441 -15.38 11.48 -17.51
N LEU A 442 -16.50 12.22 -17.50
CA LEU A 442 -17.86 11.78 -17.80
C LEU A 442 -18.42 12.62 -18.96
N ASP A 443 -18.68 12.03 -20.13
CA ASP A 443 -19.52 12.61 -21.22
C ASP A 443 -20.70 11.67 -21.53
N SER A 444 -21.56 12.06 -22.47
CA SER A 444 -22.71 11.29 -22.97
C SER A 444 -22.40 10.51 -24.25
N ALA A 445 -22.69 9.20 -24.25
CA ALA A 445 -22.60 8.33 -25.41
C ALA A 445 -23.55 8.79 -26.54
N SER A 446 -24.73 9.28 -26.17
CA SER A 446 -25.76 9.75 -27.09
C SER A 446 -25.60 11.21 -27.55
N ASN A 447 -24.60 11.95 -27.05
CA ASN A 447 -24.43 13.40 -27.26
C ASN A 447 -25.65 14.21 -26.75
N ALA A 448 -26.32 13.68 -25.72
CA ALA A 448 -27.43 14.31 -25.02
C ALA A 448 -26.91 15.24 -23.92
N SER A 449 -27.82 15.81 -23.11
CA SER A 449 -27.44 16.60 -21.94
C SER A 449 -28.63 16.68 -20.99
N GLY A 450 -28.38 16.37 -19.72
CA GLY A 450 -29.36 16.06 -18.68
C GLY A 450 -28.61 15.73 -17.39
N ASP A 451 -29.32 15.14 -16.45
CA ASP A 451 -28.87 14.98 -15.06
C ASP A 451 -28.01 13.70 -14.91
N PHE A 452 -27.08 13.70 -13.94
CA PHE A 452 -26.19 12.58 -13.66
C PHE A 452 -25.91 12.41 -12.16
N ALA A 453 -25.60 11.19 -11.76
CA ALA A 453 -25.03 10.76 -10.50
C ALA A 453 -23.83 9.83 -10.79
N ILE A 454 -22.73 10.02 -10.06
CA ILE A 454 -21.49 9.23 -10.17
C ILE A 454 -20.91 8.99 -8.78
N ARG A 455 -20.44 7.77 -8.50
CA ARG A 455 -19.71 7.40 -7.27
C ARG A 455 -18.36 6.78 -7.64
N LEU A 456 -17.37 6.95 -6.77
CA LEU A 456 -16.10 6.26 -6.84
C LEU A 456 -15.88 5.54 -5.52
N ASP A 457 -15.60 4.24 -5.59
CA ASP A 457 -15.30 3.38 -4.44
C ASP A 457 -13.86 2.87 -4.54
N GLU A 458 -13.10 2.97 -3.46
CA GLU A 458 -11.80 2.30 -3.35
C GLU A 458 -12.00 0.84 -2.96
N GLU A 459 -11.43 -0.07 -3.75
CA GLU A 459 -11.28 -1.47 -3.35
C GLU A 459 -9.86 -1.71 -2.88
N LEU A 460 -9.70 -1.94 -1.57
CA LEU A 460 -8.41 -2.29 -0.96
C LEU A 460 -7.88 -3.60 -1.57
N ILE A 461 -6.56 -3.82 -1.46
CA ILE A 461 -6.02 -5.15 -1.68
C ILE A 461 -6.69 -6.11 -0.69
N ALA A 462 -7.20 -7.24 -1.20
CA ALA A 462 -7.79 -8.29 -0.37
C ALA A 462 -6.78 -8.75 0.69
N GLU A 463 -7.26 -9.06 1.90
CA GLU A 463 -6.40 -9.41 3.05
C GLU A 463 -5.39 -10.51 2.66
N CYS A 464 -5.89 -11.58 2.02
CA CYS A 464 -5.13 -12.72 1.46
C CYS A 464 -4.10 -12.41 0.36
N ARG A 465 -3.78 -11.14 0.09
CA ARG A 465 -2.80 -10.67 -0.92
C ARG A 465 -2.13 -9.35 -0.53
N ASN A 466 -2.35 -8.81 0.67
CA ASN A 466 -1.90 -7.47 1.04
C ASN A 466 -0.50 -7.43 1.69
N GLY A 467 0.05 -8.58 2.11
CA GLY A 467 1.35 -8.68 2.79
C GLY A 467 1.33 -8.41 4.29
N ILE A 468 0.18 -8.58 4.97
CA ILE A 468 -0.04 -8.29 6.39
C ILE A 468 -0.78 -9.47 7.05
N ASP A 469 -0.29 -9.95 8.19
CA ASP A 469 -0.93 -10.94 9.09
C ASP A 469 -2.18 -10.34 9.77
N ASP A 470 -3.28 -10.18 9.02
CA ASP A 470 -4.48 -9.42 9.43
C ASP A 470 -5.29 -10.12 10.55
N ASP A 471 -5.23 -11.45 10.63
CA ASP A 471 -5.88 -12.25 11.68
C ASP A 471 -4.96 -12.59 12.88
N PHE A 472 -3.67 -12.23 12.79
CA PHE A 472 -2.61 -12.42 13.78
C PHE A 472 -2.29 -13.89 14.11
N ASN A 473 -2.42 -14.81 13.16
CA ASN A 473 -2.01 -16.21 13.32
C ASN A 473 -0.51 -16.46 13.08
N GLY A 474 0.20 -15.55 12.42
CA GLY A 474 1.62 -15.68 12.06
C GLY A 474 1.87 -16.21 10.66
N LEU A 475 0.84 -16.21 9.81
CA LEU A 475 0.88 -16.35 8.35
C LEU A 475 0.41 -14.99 7.76
N THR A 476 0.39 -14.79 6.44
CA THR A 476 0.42 -13.40 5.90
C THR A 476 -0.26 -13.18 4.55
N ASP A 477 -0.45 -14.25 3.76
CA ASP A 477 -1.09 -14.18 2.44
C ASP A 477 -1.45 -15.61 1.97
N PHE A 478 -2.32 -15.70 0.96
CA PHE A 478 -2.34 -16.82 0.03
C PHE A 478 -0.95 -17.01 -0.64
N PRO A 479 -0.43 -18.24 -0.82
CA PRO A 479 -1.07 -19.55 -0.62
C PRO A 479 -0.77 -20.20 0.74
N TYR A 480 -0.09 -19.51 1.66
CA TYR A 480 0.42 -20.11 2.89
C TYR A 480 -0.54 -20.01 4.06
N ASP A 481 -1.43 -19.01 4.07
CA ASP A 481 -2.48 -18.87 5.07
C ASP A 481 -3.66 -19.85 4.85
N PRO A 482 -4.19 -20.52 5.91
CA PRO A 482 -5.27 -21.51 5.83
C PRO A 482 -6.69 -20.93 5.87
N GLY A 483 -6.89 -19.63 6.10
CA GLY A 483 -8.19 -18.98 5.86
C GLY A 483 -8.37 -18.56 4.40
N CYS A 484 -7.27 -18.32 3.69
CA CYS A 484 -7.24 -17.93 2.28
C CYS A 484 -7.44 -19.11 1.31
N ASN A 485 -8.53 -19.08 0.55
CA ASN A 485 -8.83 -20.01 -0.53
C ASN A 485 -8.49 -19.40 -1.90
N ASP A 486 -8.51 -18.07 -1.99
CA ASP A 486 -8.26 -17.29 -3.19
C ASP A 486 -7.42 -16.03 -2.84
N PRO A 487 -6.45 -15.59 -3.68
CA PRO A 487 -5.77 -14.30 -3.51
C PRO A 487 -6.68 -13.06 -3.52
N PHE A 488 -7.97 -13.21 -3.77
CA PHE A 488 -8.97 -12.15 -3.72
C PHE A 488 -9.96 -12.29 -2.54
N ASP A 489 -9.77 -13.27 -1.65
CA ASP A 489 -10.56 -13.43 -0.42
C ASP A 489 -10.33 -12.24 0.53
N ARG A 490 -11.42 -11.53 0.87
CA ARG A 490 -11.41 -10.34 1.76
C ARG A 490 -11.46 -10.71 3.25
N SER A 491 -10.81 -11.81 3.64
CA SER A 491 -10.84 -12.34 5.01
C SER A 491 -9.81 -13.46 5.17
N GLU A 492 -8.65 -13.21 5.77
CA GLU A 492 -7.69 -14.29 6.14
C GLU A 492 -8.21 -15.17 7.29
N ARG A 493 -9.34 -14.82 7.89
CA ARG A 493 -9.82 -15.44 9.13
C ARG A 493 -10.26 -16.90 8.95
N ALA A 494 -9.37 -17.83 9.29
CA ALA A 494 -9.59 -19.26 9.21
C ALA A 494 -10.83 -19.76 9.99
N THR A 495 -11.46 -20.82 9.49
CA THR A 495 -12.68 -21.38 10.10
C THR A 495 -12.41 -22.22 11.36
N LEU A 496 -13.46 -22.56 12.11
CA LEU A 496 -13.34 -23.31 13.38
C LEU A 496 -12.90 -24.78 13.23
N GLU A 497 -12.89 -25.32 12.02
CA GLU A 497 -12.24 -26.60 11.69
C GLU A 497 -11.18 -26.28 10.62
N PRO A 498 -9.91 -26.75 10.78
CA PRO A 498 -8.84 -26.43 9.83
C PRO A 498 -9.12 -27.06 8.46
N PRO A 499 -8.63 -26.45 7.36
CA PRO A 499 -8.65 -27.07 6.03
C PRO A 499 -7.95 -28.41 6.00
N THR A 500 -8.35 -29.28 5.08
CA THR A 500 -7.74 -30.59 4.84
C THR A 500 -6.24 -30.46 4.62
N CYS A 501 -5.79 -29.46 3.85
CA CYS A 501 -4.39 -29.21 3.54
C CYS A 501 -3.56 -28.50 4.63
N PHE A 502 -4.10 -28.42 5.86
CA PHE A 502 -3.47 -27.81 7.03
C PHE A 502 -3.84 -28.53 8.36
N ASP A 503 -4.29 -29.80 8.34
CA ASP A 503 -4.79 -30.51 9.54
C ASP A 503 -3.79 -31.47 10.24
N GLU A 504 -2.55 -31.55 9.76
CA GLU A 504 -1.50 -32.52 10.14
C GLU A 504 -1.82 -34.01 9.81
N ILE A 505 -2.73 -34.30 8.85
CA ILE A 505 -3.13 -35.68 8.51
C ILE A 505 -2.99 -36.00 7.00
N ASP A 506 -2.20 -37.03 6.70
CA ASP A 506 -2.18 -37.80 5.44
C ASP A 506 -3.58 -38.45 5.17
N ASN A 507 -4.53 -37.68 4.62
CA ASN A 507 -5.91 -38.12 4.37
C ASN A 507 -6.03 -38.91 3.05
N ASP A 508 -5.32 -38.50 1.99
CA ASP A 508 -5.23 -39.20 0.69
C ASP A 508 -4.47 -40.55 0.80
N GLN A 509 -3.44 -40.65 1.65
CA GLN A 509 -2.57 -41.82 1.91
C GLN A 509 -1.45 -42.11 0.87
N ASP A 510 -0.98 -41.10 0.14
CA ASP A 510 0.29 -41.04 -0.61
C ASP A 510 1.52 -41.09 0.32
N ALA A 511 1.39 -40.58 1.55
CA ALA A 511 2.42 -40.34 2.57
C ALA A 511 3.26 -39.05 2.41
N LEU A 512 2.67 -38.03 1.78
CA LEU A 512 2.87 -36.62 2.12
C LEU A 512 1.89 -36.25 3.28
N THR A 513 1.44 -35.00 3.47
CA THR A 513 0.58 -34.62 4.64
C THR A 513 -0.17 -33.29 4.45
N ASP A 514 0.54 -32.18 4.21
CA ASP A 514 -0.02 -30.81 4.20
C ASP A 514 0.70 -29.93 3.18
N TYR A 515 0.11 -28.78 2.81
CA TYR A 515 0.81 -27.73 2.07
C TYR A 515 2.05 -27.22 2.83
N PRO A 516 3.17 -26.82 2.17
CA PRO A 516 3.53 -26.94 0.76
C PRO A 516 4.28 -28.25 0.44
N ASN A 517 4.18 -29.26 1.31
CA ASN A 517 4.93 -30.52 1.16
C ASN A 517 4.13 -31.56 0.36
N ASP A 518 2.80 -31.47 0.39
CA ASP A 518 1.90 -32.25 -0.43
C ASP A 518 1.88 -31.80 -1.89
N LEU A 519 1.52 -32.72 -2.79
CA LEU A 519 1.28 -32.47 -4.21
C LEU A 519 -0.20 -32.58 -4.58
N GLY A 520 -1.05 -32.98 -3.63
CA GLY A 520 -2.50 -32.84 -3.70
C GLY A 520 -2.96 -31.40 -3.51
N CYS A 521 -2.46 -30.78 -2.44
CA CYS A 521 -2.80 -29.43 -2.00
C CYS A 521 -2.27 -28.34 -2.94
N LEU A 522 -3.15 -27.44 -3.37
CA LEU A 522 -2.78 -26.26 -4.17
C LEU A 522 -2.30 -25.09 -3.30
N TYR A 523 -2.87 -24.95 -2.09
CA TYR A 523 -2.63 -23.90 -1.09
C TYR A 523 -3.03 -24.42 0.31
N ALA A 524 -2.76 -23.67 1.38
CA ALA A 524 -3.05 -24.09 2.75
C ALA A 524 -4.56 -24.14 3.08
N GLY A 525 -5.37 -23.23 2.52
CA GLY A 525 -6.84 -23.24 2.62
C GLY A 525 -7.56 -24.39 1.90
N ASP A 526 -6.86 -25.23 1.13
CA ASP A 526 -7.45 -26.23 0.23
C ASP A 526 -8.17 -27.37 1.01
N ASP A 527 -9.39 -27.70 0.58
CA ASP A 527 -10.23 -28.75 1.20
C ASP A 527 -9.94 -30.16 0.68
N SER A 528 -9.00 -30.33 -0.27
CA SER A 528 -8.76 -31.58 -0.98
C SER A 528 -7.28 -31.90 -1.31
N GLU A 529 -6.71 -32.88 -0.61
CA GLU A 529 -5.45 -33.56 -0.98
C GLU A 529 -5.51 -34.44 -2.27
N GLU A 530 -6.62 -34.54 -3.03
CA GLU A 530 -6.65 -35.41 -4.22
C GLU A 530 -5.90 -34.77 -5.42
N ASP A 531 -4.65 -35.20 -5.67
CA ASP A 531 -3.77 -34.83 -6.80
C ASP A 531 -4.51 -34.70 -8.16
N ILE A 532 -4.92 -33.46 -8.45
CA ILE A 532 -5.79 -33.06 -9.57
C ILE A 532 -5.15 -33.34 -10.93
N CYS A 533 -3.81 -33.32 -11.02
CA CYS A 533 -3.06 -33.65 -12.22
C CYS A 533 -2.76 -35.17 -12.36
N GLY A 534 -2.72 -35.88 -11.25
CA GLY A 534 -2.65 -37.33 -11.13
C GLY A 534 -1.26 -37.94 -11.29
N GLN A 535 -0.83 -38.61 -10.21
CA GLN A 535 0.39 -39.41 -10.06
C GLN A 535 1.69 -38.58 -9.90
N GLY A 536 1.66 -37.59 -9.00
CA GLY A 536 2.81 -36.82 -8.57
C GLY A 536 3.33 -35.89 -9.67
N VAL A 537 2.46 -35.02 -10.16
CA VAL A 537 2.84 -33.94 -11.08
C VAL A 537 2.98 -32.66 -10.26
N PRO A 538 4.19 -32.08 -10.13
CA PRO A 538 4.31 -30.77 -9.50
C PRO A 538 3.61 -29.71 -10.36
N MET A 539 2.91 -28.82 -9.69
CA MET A 539 2.25 -27.64 -10.23
C MET A 539 2.72 -26.44 -9.42
N ASP A 540 3.05 -25.35 -10.09
CA ASP A 540 3.46 -24.09 -9.46
C ASP A 540 2.28 -23.09 -9.54
N PHE A 541 2.05 -22.23 -8.55
CA PHE A 541 1.06 -21.14 -8.71
C PHE A 541 1.64 -20.05 -9.62
N PHE A 542 0.87 -19.55 -10.60
CA PHE A 542 1.18 -18.29 -11.29
C PHE A 542 0.33 -17.19 -10.65
N PRO A 543 0.92 -16.27 -9.86
CA PRO A 543 0.13 -15.26 -9.16
C PRO A 543 -0.51 -14.25 -10.13
N THR A 544 -1.76 -13.91 -9.86
CA THR A 544 -2.46 -12.79 -10.51
C THR A 544 -1.72 -11.48 -10.23
N GLY A 545 -1.70 -10.57 -11.21
CA GLY A 545 -0.92 -9.32 -11.18
C GLY A 545 0.60 -9.48 -11.35
N VAL A 546 1.19 -10.64 -11.04
CA VAL A 546 2.64 -10.88 -11.24
C VAL A 546 2.95 -11.02 -12.73
N GLY A 547 3.42 -9.93 -13.33
CA GLY A 547 3.65 -9.83 -14.78
C GLY A 547 4.60 -10.87 -15.37
N SER A 548 5.44 -11.56 -14.59
CA SER A 548 6.16 -12.76 -15.06
C SER A 548 6.79 -13.63 -13.98
N VAL A 549 6.85 -14.94 -14.22
CA VAL A 549 7.63 -15.92 -13.44
C VAL A 549 8.79 -16.51 -14.24
N ILE A 550 9.79 -17.09 -13.56
CA ILE A 550 10.91 -17.83 -14.17
C ILE A 550 10.80 -19.32 -13.85
N GLY A 551 10.86 -20.17 -14.86
CA GLY A 551 10.82 -21.63 -14.75
C GLY A 551 11.95 -22.31 -15.52
N ASN A 552 12.03 -23.64 -15.46
CA ASN A 552 13.08 -24.42 -16.12
C ASN A 552 12.62 -25.82 -16.54
N THR A 553 12.32 -25.99 -17.84
CA THR A 553 11.89 -27.28 -18.43
C THR A 553 12.93 -28.43 -18.35
N ALA A 554 14.14 -28.19 -17.81
CA ALA A 554 15.08 -29.28 -17.50
C ALA A 554 14.82 -29.92 -16.11
N THR A 555 14.23 -29.20 -15.16
CA THR A 555 14.25 -29.49 -13.71
C THR A 555 12.98 -29.05 -13.01
N GLY A 556 12.32 -29.94 -12.26
CA GLY A 556 11.00 -29.68 -11.67
C GLY A 556 9.93 -29.72 -12.77
N GLY A 557 9.28 -30.88 -12.96
CA GLY A 557 8.32 -31.03 -14.05
C GLY A 557 7.96 -32.47 -14.39
N SER A 558 6.73 -32.62 -14.89
CA SER A 558 6.12 -33.85 -15.39
C SER A 558 6.69 -34.24 -16.77
N ASN A 559 6.24 -35.34 -17.39
CA ASN A 559 6.57 -35.72 -18.77
C ASN A 559 5.37 -36.37 -19.50
N ARG A 560 4.15 -35.97 -19.14
CA ARG A 560 2.89 -36.70 -19.31
C ARG A 560 1.92 -36.01 -20.26
N PHE A 561 1.89 -34.68 -20.22
CA PHE A 561 0.95 -33.86 -20.96
C PHE A 561 1.49 -33.46 -22.34
N TYR A 562 0.59 -33.18 -23.27
CA TYR A 562 0.92 -32.66 -24.60
C TYR A 562 -0.29 -31.88 -25.15
N GLY A 563 -0.01 -30.76 -25.79
CA GLY A 563 -1.05 -29.90 -26.39
C GLY A 563 -1.32 -30.24 -27.86
N SER A 564 -2.31 -29.59 -28.47
CA SER A 564 -2.60 -29.78 -29.91
C SER A 564 -1.45 -29.38 -30.84
N CYS A 565 -0.52 -28.54 -30.35
CA CYS A 565 0.61 -28.01 -31.09
C CYS A 565 1.99 -28.61 -30.73
N GLY A 566 2.08 -29.57 -29.79
CA GLY A 566 3.31 -30.33 -29.50
C GLY A 566 3.38 -31.02 -28.13
N GLY A 567 4.51 -31.68 -27.85
CA GLY A 567 5.01 -31.91 -26.49
C GLY A 567 5.55 -33.29 -26.08
N GLU A 568 5.41 -34.32 -26.92
CA GLU A 568 5.68 -35.74 -26.54
C GLU A 568 7.14 -36.14 -26.15
N ASN A 569 8.07 -35.24 -25.77
CA ASN A 569 9.53 -35.50 -25.80
C ASN A 569 10.38 -35.13 -24.58
N ILE A 570 10.01 -34.15 -23.73
CA ILE A 570 10.83 -33.77 -22.55
C ILE A 570 9.96 -33.63 -21.29
N ARG A 571 10.27 -32.68 -20.38
CA ARG A 571 9.41 -32.31 -19.26
C ARG A 571 8.62 -31.03 -19.52
N GLU A 572 7.33 -31.07 -19.24
CA GLU A 572 6.50 -29.89 -19.03
C GLU A 572 6.56 -29.39 -17.57
N GLN A 573 6.47 -28.08 -17.38
CA GLN A 573 6.00 -27.46 -16.14
C GLN A 573 4.52 -27.10 -16.29
N VAL A 574 3.79 -27.17 -15.18
CA VAL A 574 2.36 -26.88 -15.10
C VAL A 574 2.19 -25.74 -14.11
N TYR A 575 1.47 -24.69 -14.49
CA TYR A 575 1.09 -23.61 -13.59
C TYR A 575 -0.42 -23.56 -13.42
N LEU A 576 -0.88 -23.36 -12.18
CA LEU A 576 -2.24 -22.89 -11.92
C LEU A 576 -2.31 -21.40 -12.26
N TYR A 577 -3.40 -20.96 -12.90
CA TYR A 577 -3.66 -19.56 -13.16
C TYR A 577 -5.15 -19.26 -12.99
N GLN A 578 -5.46 -18.38 -12.03
CA GLN A 578 -6.79 -17.85 -11.78
C GLN A 578 -7.03 -16.68 -12.74
N GLN A 579 -8.12 -16.70 -13.53
CA GLN A 579 -8.55 -15.54 -14.30
C GLN A 579 -9.65 -14.81 -13.49
N PRO A 580 -9.43 -13.55 -13.04
CA PRO A 580 -10.38 -12.86 -12.15
C PRO A 580 -11.60 -12.25 -12.86
N PHE A 581 -11.47 -11.87 -14.13
CA PHE A 581 -12.52 -11.22 -14.93
C PHE A 581 -12.37 -11.55 -16.41
N SER A 582 -13.39 -11.28 -17.23
CA SER A 582 -13.34 -11.50 -18.68
C SER A 582 -12.31 -10.58 -19.34
N ALA A 583 -11.30 -11.18 -19.96
CA ALA A 583 -10.19 -10.46 -20.56
C ALA A 583 -9.66 -11.13 -21.82
N LYS A 584 -8.92 -10.35 -22.60
CA LYS A 584 -8.03 -10.83 -23.63
C LYS A 584 -6.64 -11.05 -23.02
N VAL A 585 -6.18 -12.30 -22.99
CA VAL A 585 -4.98 -12.70 -22.23
C VAL A 585 -3.88 -13.20 -23.16
N THR A 586 -2.67 -12.72 -22.93
CA THR A 586 -1.44 -13.00 -23.69
C THR A 586 -0.43 -13.72 -22.81
N PHE A 587 -0.32 -15.04 -22.98
CA PHE A 587 0.69 -15.87 -22.34
C PHE A 587 1.96 -15.85 -23.20
N SER A 588 3.09 -15.34 -22.70
CA SER A 588 4.32 -15.25 -23.49
C SER A 588 5.55 -15.83 -22.79
N VAL A 589 6.22 -16.75 -23.49
CA VAL A 589 7.58 -17.20 -23.14
C VAL A 589 8.65 -16.60 -24.07
N ASN A 590 8.29 -15.55 -24.82
CA ASN A 590 9.15 -14.89 -25.81
C ASN A 590 10.09 -13.82 -25.23
N HIS A 591 10.51 -14.02 -23.97
CA HIS A 591 11.39 -13.12 -23.22
C HIS A 591 12.87 -13.41 -23.47
N PRO A 592 13.80 -12.43 -23.37
CA PRO A 592 15.24 -12.64 -23.52
C PRO A 592 15.80 -13.85 -22.75
N GLU A 593 15.36 -14.01 -21.50
CA GLU A 593 15.75 -15.00 -20.49
C GLU A 593 15.43 -16.44 -20.91
N THR A 594 14.41 -16.65 -21.74
CA THR A 594 14.10 -17.96 -22.32
C THR A 594 15.16 -18.36 -23.34
N GLU A 595 16.08 -19.24 -22.99
CA GLU A 595 17.22 -19.55 -23.87
C GLU A 595 16.88 -20.47 -25.06
N GLN A 596 15.90 -21.37 -24.91
CA GLN A 596 15.61 -22.44 -25.88
C GLN A 596 14.28 -22.22 -26.66
N ASP A 597 13.95 -23.15 -27.55
CA ASP A 597 12.66 -23.17 -28.24
C ASP A 597 11.59 -23.72 -27.28
N THR A 598 10.42 -23.08 -27.18
CA THR A 598 9.38 -23.38 -26.18
C THR A 598 7.98 -23.38 -26.79
N LEU A 599 7.04 -24.08 -26.14
CA LEU A 599 5.62 -24.12 -26.45
C LEU A 599 4.78 -23.87 -25.19
N ILE A 600 3.60 -23.27 -25.38
CA ILE A 600 2.57 -23.09 -24.35
C ILE A 600 1.32 -23.83 -24.81
N HIS A 601 0.65 -24.56 -23.91
CA HIS A 601 -0.77 -24.90 -24.07
C HIS A 601 -1.56 -24.60 -22.79
N LEU A 602 -2.85 -24.34 -22.92
CA LEU A 602 -3.73 -23.86 -21.85
C LEU A 602 -4.98 -24.75 -21.74
N ARG A 603 -5.40 -25.11 -20.53
CA ARG A 603 -6.69 -25.80 -20.28
C ARG A 603 -7.57 -25.02 -19.29
N ARG A 604 -8.90 -25.12 -19.41
CA ARG A 604 -9.90 -24.59 -18.44
C ARG A 604 -10.37 -25.73 -17.53
N GLY A 605 -10.66 -25.43 -16.26
CA GLY A 605 -11.38 -26.29 -15.31
C GLY A 605 -10.59 -27.48 -14.74
N GLN A 606 -9.95 -28.31 -15.57
CA GLN A 606 -9.21 -29.49 -15.11
C GLN A 606 -7.80 -29.63 -15.70
N CYS A 607 -6.83 -29.97 -14.84
CA CYS A 607 -5.47 -30.30 -15.27
C CYS A 607 -5.44 -31.53 -16.18
N THR A 608 -6.18 -32.60 -15.84
CA THR A 608 -6.16 -33.86 -16.60
C THR A 608 -6.99 -33.80 -17.89
N ARG A 609 -6.98 -34.91 -18.62
CA ARG A 609 -7.90 -35.16 -19.74
C ARG A 609 -9.12 -35.90 -19.19
N ASP A 610 -10.32 -35.39 -19.46
CA ASP A 610 -11.57 -36.11 -19.18
C ASP A 610 -11.51 -37.58 -19.66
N SER A 611 -12.01 -38.45 -18.79
CA SER A 611 -12.05 -39.90 -18.95
C SER A 611 -13.22 -40.39 -19.80
N GLY A 612 -13.65 -39.58 -20.79
CA GLY A 612 -14.58 -39.88 -21.87
C GLY A 612 -14.34 -41.23 -22.56
N ASN A 613 -14.86 -42.28 -21.92
CA ASN A 613 -14.98 -43.68 -22.35
C ASN A 613 -13.75 -44.30 -23.05
N GLN A 614 -13.05 -45.22 -22.35
CA GLN A 614 -11.93 -46.02 -22.89
C GLN A 614 -12.28 -46.99 -24.05
N ASN A 615 -13.37 -46.75 -24.78
CA ASN A 615 -13.77 -47.49 -25.97
C ASN A 615 -14.30 -46.51 -27.04
N ASN A 616 -13.45 -46.05 -27.98
CA ASN A 616 -13.66 -46.20 -29.44
C ASN A 616 -12.63 -45.44 -30.32
N ASN A 617 -11.74 -46.19 -30.99
CA ASN A 617 -11.09 -45.82 -32.27
C ASN A 617 -10.14 -44.61 -32.33
N GLU A 618 -9.33 -44.58 -33.40
CA GLU A 618 -8.23 -43.63 -33.63
C GLU A 618 -8.67 -42.29 -34.27
N GLU A 619 -9.96 -41.94 -34.17
CA GLU A 619 -10.52 -40.67 -34.68
C GLU A 619 -10.98 -39.71 -33.56
N ASP A 620 -11.18 -40.19 -32.32
CA ASP A 620 -11.51 -39.37 -31.14
C ASP A 620 -10.25 -38.73 -30.52
N ARG A 621 -9.65 -37.79 -31.25
CA ARG A 621 -8.57 -36.90 -30.77
C ARG A 621 -9.14 -35.50 -30.46
N ASN A 622 -10.05 -35.45 -29.51
CA ASN A 622 -10.59 -34.18 -29.00
C ASN A 622 -9.80 -33.75 -27.77
N TRP A 623 -9.19 -32.57 -27.87
CA TRP A 623 -8.61 -31.83 -26.76
C TRP A 623 -9.74 -31.04 -26.07
N PHE A 624 -10.64 -31.75 -25.40
CA PHE A 624 -11.97 -31.22 -25.03
C PHE A 624 -11.93 -30.01 -24.07
N ASN A 625 -10.88 -29.87 -23.27
CA ASN A 625 -10.64 -28.77 -22.35
C ASN A 625 -9.42 -27.89 -22.72
N GLU A 626 -8.82 -28.04 -23.91
CA GLU A 626 -7.71 -27.17 -24.35
C GLU A 626 -8.23 -25.89 -24.99
N VAL A 627 -7.98 -24.76 -24.32
CA VAL A 627 -8.39 -23.41 -24.72
C VAL A 627 -7.53 -22.90 -25.86
N GLY A 628 -6.22 -23.20 -25.83
CA GLY A 628 -5.29 -22.78 -26.86
C GLY A 628 -3.91 -23.43 -26.75
N CYS A 629 -3.15 -23.38 -27.85
CA CYS A 629 -1.78 -23.89 -27.92
C CYS A 629 -0.96 -23.06 -28.93
N SER A 630 0.22 -22.61 -28.51
CA SER A 630 1.18 -21.91 -29.37
C SER A 630 2.56 -22.54 -29.29
N SER A 631 3.15 -22.81 -30.45
CA SER A 631 4.50 -23.36 -30.58
C SER A 631 5.38 -22.63 -31.60
N ARG A 632 5.00 -21.40 -32.02
CA ARG A 632 5.81 -20.63 -32.97
C ARG A 632 5.47 -19.14 -33.16
N SER A 633 6.51 -18.30 -33.12
CA SER A 633 6.65 -17.18 -34.06
C SER A 633 8.07 -17.05 -34.66
N GLY A 634 8.18 -16.97 -35.99
CA GLY A 634 9.43 -16.56 -36.66
C GLY A 634 10.60 -17.57 -36.70
N ASN A 635 11.80 -17.06 -36.38
CA ASN A 635 13.13 -17.66 -36.56
C ASN A 635 13.92 -17.85 -35.23
N GLN A 636 13.29 -17.56 -34.09
CA GLN A 636 13.73 -17.90 -32.73
C GLN A 636 12.50 -18.58 -32.12
N GLY A 637 12.58 -19.83 -31.67
CA GLY A 637 11.41 -20.71 -31.54
C GLY A 637 10.65 -20.60 -30.23
N LYS A 638 10.50 -19.38 -29.70
CA LYS A 638 9.72 -19.11 -28.48
C LYS A 638 8.23 -18.99 -28.81
N ALA A 639 7.37 -19.28 -27.84
CA ALA A 639 5.91 -19.17 -27.98
C ALA A 639 5.33 -17.90 -27.35
N THR A 640 4.25 -17.43 -27.98
CA THR A 640 3.28 -16.49 -27.43
C THR A 640 1.89 -16.98 -27.83
N LEU A 641 0.98 -17.12 -26.89
CA LEU A 641 -0.40 -17.53 -27.07
C LEU A 641 -1.29 -16.34 -26.67
N VAL A 642 -2.17 -15.90 -27.57
CA VAL A 642 -3.16 -14.85 -27.30
C VAL A 642 -4.53 -15.52 -27.35
N ILE A 643 -5.31 -15.35 -26.29
CA ILE A 643 -6.71 -15.72 -26.19
C ILE A 643 -7.51 -14.42 -26.28
N GLU A 644 -8.35 -14.27 -27.32
CA GLU A 644 -9.00 -12.97 -27.64
C GLU A 644 -10.28 -12.70 -26.81
N SER A 645 -10.85 -13.73 -26.17
CA SER A 645 -11.77 -13.64 -25.02
C SER A 645 -11.51 -14.84 -24.11
N MET A 646 -11.30 -14.58 -22.83
CA MET A 646 -11.00 -15.55 -21.80
C MET A 646 -11.82 -15.18 -20.54
N PRO A 647 -12.93 -15.89 -20.27
CA PRO A 647 -13.77 -15.65 -19.10
C PRO A 647 -13.06 -16.00 -17.79
N PRO A 648 -13.60 -15.61 -16.63
CA PRO A 648 -13.03 -15.93 -15.33
C PRO A 648 -13.02 -17.44 -15.01
N GLY A 649 -12.30 -17.76 -13.92
CA GLY A 649 -12.18 -19.10 -13.34
C GLY A 649 -10.79 -19.72 -13.52
N THR A 650 -10.70 -21.03 -13.26
CA THR A 650 -9.42 -21.74 -13.13
C THR A 650 -8.86 -22.25 -14.46
N TYR A 651 -7.60 -21.94 -14.74
CA TYR A 651 -6.87 -22.40 -15.92
C TYR A 651 -5.52 -23.04 -15.55
N TYR A 652 -5.03 -23.90 -16.43
CA TYR A 652 -3.77 -24.63 -16.28
C TYR A 652 -2.85 -24.32 -17.46
N ILE A 653 -1.75 -23.62 -17.21
CA ILE A 653 -0.73 -23.26 -18.21
C ILE A 653 0.34 -24.35 -18.25
N PHE A 654 0.59 -24.92 -19.42
CA PHE A 654 1.62 -25.95 -19.62
C PHE A 654 2.76 -25.39 -20.47
N VAL A 655 3.94 -25.22 -19.88
CA VAL A 655 5.15 -24.77 -20.57
C VAL A 655 6.08 -25.95 -20.84
N ASP A 656 6.45 -26.16 -22.10
CA ASP A 656 7.18 -27.34 -22.57
C ASP A 656 8.09 -26.98 -23.78
N HIS A 657 8.89 -27.92 -24.28
CA HIS A 657 9.92 -27.69 -25.30
C HIS A 657 9.86 -28.76 -26.42
N PRO A 658 9.72 -28.37 -27.71
CA PRO A 658 9.40 -29.31 -28.80
C PRO A 658 10.42 -30.44 -29.04
N SER A 659 11.74 -30.22 -28.85
CA SER A 659 12.73 -31.31 -28.75
C SER A 659 14.10 -30.86 -28.20
N GLY A 660 14.48 -31.23 -26.97
CA GLY A 660 15.73 -30.75 -26.35
C GLY A 660 16.20 -31.52 -25.12
N GLN A 661 16.90 -30.82 -24.23
CA GLN A 661 17.16 -31.26 -22.84
C GLN A 661 16.32 -30.46 -21.82
N GLY A 662 15.45 -29.58 -22.30
CA GLY A 662 14.86 -28.49 -21.51
C GLY A 662 15.86 -27.36 -21.24
N GLY A 663 15.44 -26.41 -20.41
CA GLY A 663 16.22 -25.29 -19.91
C GLY A 663 15.34 -24.13 -19.43
N PRO A 664 15.96 -23.02 -18.97
CA PRO A 664 15.26 -21.89 -18.38
C PRO A 664 14.34 -21.14 -19.36
N PHE A 665 13.21 -20.71 -18.85
CA PHE A 665 12.27 -19.81 -19.50
C PHE A 665 11.74 -18.76 -18.52
N LYS A 666 11.28 -17.65 -19.06
CA LYS A 666 10.44 -16.68 -18.37
C LYS A 666 9.08 -16.67 -19.03
N LEU A 667 8.00 -16.72 -18.25
CA LEU A 667 6.60 -16.70 -18.68
C LEU A 667 5.98 -15.39 -18.18
N SER A 668 5.48 -14.53 -19.07
CA SER A 668 4.55 -13.46 -18.71
C SER A 668 3.11 -13.87 -19.00
N VAL A 669 2.19 -13.25 -18.26
CA VAL A 669 0.76 -13.23 -18.54
C VAL A 669 0.33 -11.77 -18.54
N ASP A 670 0.08 -11.24 -19.73
CA ASP A 670 -0.29 -9.85 -19.98
C ASP A 670 -1.78 -9.82 -20.39
N PHE A 671 -2.63 -8.97 -19.79
CA PHE A 671 -4.08 -8.94 -20.07
C PHE A 671 -4.63 -7.55 -20.48
N GLU A 672 -5.73 -7.58 -21.23
CA GLU A 672 -6.53 -6.43 -21.69
C GLU A 672 -8.00 -6.73 -21.33
N ARG A 673 -8.57 -6.06 -20.31
CA ARG A 673 -9.93 -6.36 -19.82
C ARG A 673 -10.98 -6.12 -20.91
N LEU A 674 -11.98 -7.00 -20.97
CA LEU A 674 -13.12 -6.92 -21.87
C LEU A 674 -14.37 -6.47 -21.09
N PRO A 675 -15.50 -6.17 -21.76
CA PRO A 675 -16.77 -6.05 -21.05
C PRO A 675 -17.09 -7.34 -20.27
N PRO A 676 -17.78 -7.26 -19.12
CA PRO A 676 -18.19 -8.44 -18.35
C PRO A 676 -18.97 -9.42 -19.21
N SER A 677 -18.86 -10.73 -18.97
CA SER A 677 -19.52 -11.72 -19.83
C SER A 677 -21.03 -11.51 -19.91
N CYS A 678 -21.66 -11.08 -18.82
CA CYS A 678 -23.09 -10.80 -18.76
C CYS A 678 -23.55 -9.52 -19.49
N GLN A 679 -22.66 -8.87 -20.26
CA GLN A 679 -22.98 -7.75 -21.16
C GLN A 679 -22.15 -7.74 -22.47
N ASN A 680 -21.36 -8.77 -22.78
CA ASN A 680 -20.42 -8.73 -23.90
C ASN A 680 -21.02 -9.19 -25.26
N GLY A 681 -22.22 -9.76 -25.27
CA GLY A 681 -22.94 -10.23 -26.46
C GLY A 681 -22.41 -11.55 -27.04
N LEU A 682 -21.77 -12.39 -26.20
CA LEU A 682 -21.29 -13.73 -26.52
C LEU A 682 -22.11 -14.80 -25.77
N ASP A 683 -21.50 -15.97 -25.60
CA ASP A 683 -22.01 -17.26 -25.14
C ASP A 683 -20.71 -17.95 -24.67
N ASP A 684 -20.18 -17.48 -23.52
CA ASP A 684 -18.81 -17.73 -23.05
C ASP A 684 -18.66 -19.04 -22.26
N ASP A 685 -19.79 -19.64 -21.84
CA ASP A 685 -19.85 -20.98 -21.24
C ASP A 685 -20.23 -22.07 -22.28
N GLY A 686 -21.11 -21.76 -23.23
CA GLY A 686 -21.52 -22.63 -24.34
C GLY A 686 -22.90 -23.29 -24.22
N ASP A 687 -23.75 -22.91 -23.25
CA ASP A 687 -25.08 -23.50 -23.06
C ASP A 687 -26.10 -23.09 -24.16
N GLY A 688 -25.94 -21.90 -24.73
CA GLY A 688 -26.76 -21.31 -25.80
C GLY A 688 -27.66 -20.13 -25.42
N PHE A 689 -27.56 -19.61 -24.19
CA PHE A 689 -28.04 -18.29 -23.77
C PHE A 689 -26.90 -17.25 -23.91
N SER A 690 -27.03 -16.06 -23.30
CA SER A 690 -26.12 -14.92 -23.46
C SER A 690 -26.52 -13.71 -22.61
N ASP A 691 -25.56 -12.97 -22.06
CA ASP A 691 -25.77 -11.71 -21.33
C ASP A 691 -26.80 -11.89 -20.17
N GLY A 692 -27.53 -10.83 -19.79
CA GLY A 692 -28.64 -10.94 -18.83
C GLY A 692 -29.83 -11.84 -19.23
N GLU A 693 -29.85 -12.44 -20.44
CA GLU A 693 -30.79 -13.54 -20.79
C GLU A 693 -30.29 -14.92 -20.32
N ASP A 694 -29.14 -14.99 -19.65
CA ASP A 694 -28.53 -16.21 -19.08
C ASP A 694 -29.01 -16.55 -17.66
N LEU A 695 -28.73 -17.77 -17.17
CA LEU A 695 -28.99 -18.23 -15.80
C LEU A 695 -27.82 -18.00 -14.83
N GLY A 696 -26.57 -18.11 -15.29
CA GLY A 696 -25.38 -17.85 -14.47
C GLY A 696 -25.25 -16.37 -14.10
N CYS A 697 -25.64 -15.48 -15.02
CA CYS A 697 -25.58 -14.03 -14.85
C CYS A 697 -26.48 -13.50 -13.73
N SER A 698 -25.87 -13.07 -12.62
CA SER A 698 -26.57 -12.42 -11.49
C SER A 698 -26.96 -10.96 -11.77
N SER A 699 -26.14 -10.24 -12.55
CA SER A 699 -26.31 -8.86 -13.00
C SER A 699 -25.69 -8.67 -14.39
N ARG A 700 -25.76 -7.47 -15.00
CA ARG A 700 -25.06 -7.18 -16.27
C ARG A 700 -23.55 -6.96 -16.07
N GLN A 701 -23.17 -6.49 -14.89
CA GLN A 701 -21.80 -6.15 -14.51
C GLN A 701 -21.00 -7.39 -14.06
N ASP A 702 -21.66 -8.55 -13.99
CA ASP A 702 -21.09 -9.83 -13.61
C ASP A 702 -20.15 -10.37 -14.71
N ASP A 703 -18.94 -10.74 -14.31
CA ASP A 703 -17.96 -11.38 -15.18
C ASP A 703 -18.23 -12.89 -15.32
N VAL A 704 -19.10 -13.49 -14.50
CA VAL A 704 -19.42 -14.93 -14.47
C VAL A 704 -20.76 -15.21 -15.15
N GLU A 705 -20.70 -15.77 -16.36
CA GLU A 705 -21.86 -16.32 -17.10
C GLU A 705 -22.08 -17.82 -16.83
N PHE A 706 -21.18 -18.51 -16.12
CA PHE A 706 -21.19 -19.98 -16.01
C PHE A 706 -22.29 -20.53 -15.08
N ASP A 707 -23.15 -21.39 -15.61
CA ASP A 707 -24.24 -22.09 -14.92
C ASP A 707 -23.90 -23.57 -14.57
N ASP A 708 -24.62 -24.17 -13.61
CA ASP A 708 -24.33 -25.51 -13.06
C ASP A 708 -25.16 -26.63 -13.75
N LEU A 709 -25.78 -26.36 -14.92
CA LEU A 709 -26.88 -27.13 -15.52
C LEU A 709 -26.69 -27.44 -17.03
N GLU A 710 -25.89 -28.47 -17.40
CA GLU A 710 -25.75 -28.94 -18.81
C GLU A 710 -27.09 -28.99 -19.61
N ILE A 711 -27.33 -28.00 -20.48
CA ILE A 711 -28.59 -27.89 -21.26
C ILE A 711 -28.62 -28.87 -22.45
N ASP A 712 -29.29 -30.02 -22.26
CA ASP A 712 -29.51 -31.05 -23.28
C ASP A 712 -30.91 -30.98 -23.95
N GLU A 713 -31.17 -31.77 -25.01
CA GLU A 713 -32.49 -31.82 -25.70
C GLU A 713 -33.67 -32.30 -24.80
N MET A 714 -33.47 -32.49 -23.49
CA MET A 714 -34.44 -32.97 -22.50
C MET A 714 -34.38 -32.24 -21.15
N THR A 715 -33.62 -31.14 -20.99
CA THR A 715 -33.72 -30.30 -19.79
C THR A 715 -35.12 -29.73 -19.62
N VAL A 716 -35.46 -29.42 -18.37
CA VAL A 716 -36.66 -28.72 -17.96
C VAL A 716 -36.15 -27.48 -17.25
N LEU A 717 -36.38 -26.31 -17.84
CA LEU A 717 -36.02 -25.04 -17.23
C LEU A 717 -36.74 -24.88 -15.87
N PRO A 718 -36.20 -24.07 -14.94
CA PRO A 718 -36.91 -23.66 -13.74
C PRO A 718 -38.28 -23.06 -14.05
N ALA A 719 -39.24 -23.20 -13.14
CA ALA A 719 -40.58 -22.63 -13.33
C ALA A 719 -40.50 -21.10 -13.48
N CYS A 720 -39.58 -20.48 -12.75
CA CYS A 720 -39.32 -19.04 -12.76
C CYS A 720 -38.46 -18.55 -13.94
N PHE A 721 -38.23 -19.39 -14.96
CA PHE A 721 -37.46 -19.06 -16.16
C PHE A 721 -37.87 -19.84 -17.43
N ASP A 722 -39.06 -20.49 -17.48
CA ASP A 722 -39.49 -21.28 -18.65
C ASP A 722 -40.40 -20.55 -19.65
N GLN A 723 -40.68 -19.26 -19.41
CA GLN A 723 -41.55 -18.41 -20.24
C GLN A 723 -43.02 -18.88 -20.29
N ILE A 724 -43.46 -19.53 -19.21
CA ILE A 724 -44.83 -20.01 -19.03
C ILE A 724 -45.32 -19.68 -17.61
N ASP A 725 -46.32 -18.82 -17.52
CA ASP A 725 -47.31 -18.71 -16.44
C ASP A 725 -47.81 -20.11 -15.96
N ASN A 726 -47.10 -20.72 -14.99
CA ASN A 726 -47.37 -22.05 -14.42
C ASN A 726 -48.35 -21.98 -13.25
N ASP A 727 -48.35 -20.89 -12.47
CA ASP A 727 -49.34 -20.60 -11.41
C ASP A 727 -50.73 -20.28 -11.98
N ASN A 728 -50.80 -19.46 -13.04
CA ASN A 728 -52.01 -18.93 -13.70
C ASN A 728 -52.64 -17.66 -13.05
N ASP A 729 -51.83 -16.81 -12.41
CA ASP A 729 -52.18 -15.45 -12.00
C ASP A 729 -52.21 -14.46 -13.20
N GLY A 730 -51.18 -14.51 -14.06
CA GLY A 730 -51.00 -13.64 -15.24
C GLY A 730 -49.67 -12.89 -15.35
N LEU A 731 -48.75 -13.07 -14.40
CA LEU A 731 -47.30 -12.87 -14.51
C LEU A 731 -46.68 -14.14 -15.15
N ILE A 732 -45.35 -14.33 -15.17
CA ILE A 732 -44.70 -15.37 -16.01
C ILE A 732 -43.39 -15.93 -15.43
N ASP A 733 -42.42 -15.08 -15.09
CA ASP A 733 -41.04 -15.46 -14.71
C ASP A 733 -40.44 -14.39 -13.77
N TYR A 734 -39.29 -14.71 -13.17
CA TYR A 734 -38.39 -13.73 -12.56
C TYR A 734 -37.97 -12.62 -13.56
N PRO A 735 -37.77 -11.35 -13.15
CA PRO A 735 -37.96 -10.77 -11.81
C PRO A 735 -39.40 -10.28 -11.56
N LEU A 736 -40.32 -10.46 -12.52
CA LEU A 736 -41.64 -9.83 -12.51
C LEU A 736 -42.67 -10.59 -11.65
N ASP A 737 -42.35 -11.80 -11.21
CA ASP A 737 -43.28 -12.71 -10.53
C ASP A 737 -43.01 -12.81 -9.02
N PRO A 738 -43.97 -12.49 -8.13
CA PRO A 738 -43.83 -12.61 -6.67
C PRO A 738 -43.66 -14.04 -6.17
N GLY A 739 -43.94 -15.06 -6.99
CA GLY A 739 -43.67 -16.46 -6.71
C GLY A 739 -42.21 -16.88 -6.93
N CYS A 740 -41.35 -15.98 -7.43
CA CYS A 740 -40.00 -16.30 -7.89
C CYS A 740 -38.93 -15.49 -7.15
N GLU A 741 -38.34 -16.07 -6.11
CA GLU A 741 -37.24 -15.48 -5.33
C GLU A 741 -35.95 -15.41 -6.19
N LEU A 742 -35.70 -16.42 -7.03
CA LEU A 742 -34.58 -16.47 -7.99
C LEU A 742 -34.99 -17.03 -9.36
N LYS A 743 -34.23 -16.71 -10.43
CA LYS A 743 -34.35 -17.34 -11.77
C LYS A 743 -34.40 -18.89 -11.70
N LEU A 744 -33.64 -19.48 -10.77
CA LEU A 744 -33.47 -20.93 -10.63
C LEU A 744 -34.64 -21.65 -9.94
N ASP A 745 -35.68 -20.94 -9.50
CA ASP A 745 -36.77 -21.53 -8.71
C ASP A 745 -37.73 -22.45 -9.49
N GLN A 746 -38.16 -23.50 -8.78
CA GLN A 746 -38.96 -24.62 -9.32
C GLN A 746 -40.45 -24.57 -8.89
N ASP A 747 -40.88 -23.53 -8.18
CA ASP A 747 -42.23 -23.38 -7.63
C ASP A 747 -42.65 -21.90 -7.58
N GLU A 748 -43.15 -21.40 -8.72
CA GLU A 748 -43.74 -20.08 -9.02
C GLU A 748 -45.01 -19.74 -8.17
N SER A 749 -45.16 -20.33 -6.97
CA SER A 749 -46.39 -20.27 -6.17
C SER A 749 -46.45 -19.01 -5.29
N ASP A 750 -47.16 -17.97 -5.77
CA ASP A 750 -47.50 -16.70 -5.09
C ASP A 750 -47.69 -16.83 -3.54
N PRO A 751 -46.89 -16.12 -2.72
CA PRO A 751 -46.88 -16.29 -1.26
C PRO A 751 -48.17 -15.81 -0.56
N GLU A 752 -48.52 -16.39 0.61
CA GLU A 752 -49.77 -16.05 1.35
C GLU A 752 -49.89 -14.54 1.76
N ARG A 753 -48.79 -13.79 1.69
CA ARG A 753 -48.72 -12.33 1.77
C ARG A 753 -47.81 -11.87 0.63
N ALA A 754 -48.29 -10.93 -0.18
CA ALA A 754 -47.45 -10.24 -1.15
C ALA A 754 -46.19 -9.64 -0.47
N PRO A 755 -45.00 -9.78 -1.11
CA PRO A 755 -43.72 -9.17 -0.74
C PRO A 755 -43.78 -7.65 -0.54
N ALA A 756 -42.65 -6.98 -0.30
CA ALA A 756 -42.63 -5.51 -0.30
C ALA A 756 -42.87 -5.02 -1.74
N CYS A 757 -41.93 -5.38 -2.62
CA CYS A 757 -41.75 -5.01 -4.02
C CYS A 757 -42.85 -5.46 -5.01
N SER A 758 -44.04 -5.84 -4.53
CA SER A 758 -45.19 -6.19 -5.36
C SER A 758 -46.56 -6.05 -4.65
N ASN A 759 -46.63 -5.41 -3.48
CA ASN A 759 -47.90 -5.27 -2.74
C ASN A 759 -48.71 -3.99 -3.01
N GLY A 760 -48.27 -3.13 -3.92
CA GLY A 760 -48.93 -1.89 -4.31
C GLY A 760 -48.74 -0.80 -3.27
N ARG A 761 -47.51 -0.65 -2.77
CA ARG A 761 -47.14 0.23 -1.67
C ARG A 761 -45.77 0.84 -1.85
N ASP A 762 -45.65 1.91 -1.08
CA ASP A 762 -44.48 2.57 -0.57
C ASP A 762 -44.47 2.09 0.91
N ASP A 763 -43.59 1.13 1.25
CA ASP A 763 -43.46 0.58 2.61
C ASP A 763 -42.25 1.17 3.40
N ASP A 764 -41.26 1.84 2.76
CA ASP A 764 -40.15 2.56 3.43
C ASP A 764 -40.26 4.11 3.45
N ARG A 765 -40.69 4.76 2.35
CA ARG A 765 -41.13 6.17 2.16
C ARG A 765 -40.27 7.13 1.33
N ASP A 766 -39.78 6.71 0.17
CA ASP A 766 -39.15 7.59 -0.83
C ASP A 766 -40.12 8.28 -1.84
N GLU A 767 -41.38 7.81 -1.94
CA GLU A 767 -42.45 8.13 -2.93
C GLU A 767 -42.55 7.22 -4.20
N LEU A 768 -41.69 6.21 -4.37
CA LEU A 768 -41.78 5.13 -5.36
C LEU A 768 -42.54 3.90 -4.81
N ILE A 769 -42.73 2.84 -5.62
CA ILE A 769 -43.52 1.63 -5.25
C ILE A 769 -43.10 0.40 -6.07
N ASP A 770 -43.14 -0.79 -5.47
CA ASP A 770 -43.01 -2.08 -6.17
C ASP A 770 -41.76 -2.12 -7.09
N LEU A 771 -41.83 -2.72 -8.28
CA LEU A 771 -40.74 -2.69 -9.28
C LEU A 771 -40.55 -1.35 -10.03
N ASP A 772 -41.20 -0.26 -9.60
CA ASP A 772 -40.82 1.11 -10.00
C ASP A 772 -39.86 1.75 -8.94
N ASP A 773 -39.46 1.00 -7.90
CA ASP A 773 -38.60 1.39 -6.77
C ASP A 773 -37.14 0.87 -6.91
N PRO A 774 -36.08 1.61 -6.52
CA PRO A 774 -34.70 1.15 -6.63
C PRO A 774 -34.28 0.15 -5.54
N GLY A 775 -34.97 0.14 -4.39
CA GLY A 775 -34.79 -0.84 -3.32
C GLY A 775 -35.39 -2.22 -3.61
N CYS A 776 -35.81 -2.46 -4.87
CA CYS A 776 -36.52 -3.65 -5.33
C CYS A 776 -35.87 -4.27 -6.58
N TYR A 777 -35.17 -5.40 -6.41
CA TYR A 777 -34.54 -6.11 -7.53
C TYR A 777 -35.51 -7.11 -8.20
N ALA A 778 -36.41 -7.70 -7.43
CA ALA A 778 -37.45 -8.62 -7.89
C ALA A 778 -38.79 -8.46 -7.16
N ALA A 779 -39.89 -8.82 -7.82
CA ALA A 779 -41.23 -8.77 -7.26
C ALA A 779 -41.42 -9.66 -6.03
N ALA A 780 -40.52 -10.62 -5.80
CA ALA A 780 -40.48 -11.52 -4.64
C ALA A 780 -39.86 -10.88 -3.37
N ASP A 781 -39.17 -9.74 -3.49
CA ASP A 781 -38.33 -9.18 -2.44
C ASP A 781 -39.14 -8.71 -1.23
N GLN A 782 -38.75 -9.22 -0.05
CA GLN A 782 -39.48 -9.00 1.21
C GLN A 782 -39.22 -7.63 1.85
N VAL A 783 -38.29 -6.87 1.26
CA VAL A 783 -37.83 -5.55 1.69
C VAL A 783 -37.72 -4.69 0.43
N GLU A 784 -38.22 -3.46 0.54
CA GLU A 784 -38.18 -2.36 -0.43
C GLU A 784 -37.40 -1.29 0.35
N GLN A 785 -36.06 -1.28 0.22
CA GLN A 785 -35.13 -0.37 0.92
C GLN A 785 -33.83 -0.22 0.13
N ASP A 786 -33.44 1.01 -0.17
CA ASP A 786 -32.15 1.34 -0.79
C ASP A 786 -30.94 0.82 0.05
N GLU A 787 -29.90 0.32 -0.63
CA GLU A 787 -28.64 -0.02 0.02
C GLU A 787 -27.90 1.23 0.52
N ARG A 788 -28.17 1.56 1.79
CA ARG A 788 -27.68 2.73 2.57
C ARG A 788 -28.38 4.04 2.19
N PRO A 789 -29.45 4.43 2.91
CA PRO A 789 -29.93 5.81 2.83
C PRO A 789 -28.82 6.78 3.24
N ILE A 790 -28.75 7.92 2.56
CA ILE A 790 -27.90 9.02 2.99
C ILE A 790 -28.46 9.52 4.32
N ALA A 791 -27.60 9.61 5.34
CA ALA A 791 -27.94 10.14 6.65
C ALA A 791 -28.59 11.53 6.51
N GLN A 792 -29.72 11.80 7.19
CA GLN A 792 -30.42 13.08 7.00
C GLN A 792 -29.51 14.26 7.35
N CYS A 793 -28.71 14.10 8.41
CA CYS A 793 -27.66 15.02 8.84
C CYS A 793 -26.46 15.20 7.89
N ALA A 794 -26.51 14.59 6.70
CA ALA A 794 -25.52 14.71 5.63
C ALA A 794 -26.14 14.68 4.21
N ASN A 795 -27.43 15.01 4.06
CA ASN A 795 -28.16 14.95 2.78
C ASN A 795 -28.38 16.32 2.09
N ASN A 796 -28.01 17.44 2.74
CA ASN A 796 -28.17 18.82 2.26
C ASN A 796 -29.63 19.33 2.15
N TYR A 797 -30.55 18.83 2.97
CA TYR A 797 -31.93 19.31 3.08
C TYR A 797 -32.35 19.62 4.53
N ASP A 798 -33.10 20.72 4.66
CA ASP A 798 -33.90 21.14 5.84
C ASP A 798 -35.08 20.14 6.02
N ASP A 799 -34.81 18.93 6.53
CA ASP A 799 -35.74 17.80 6.61
C ASP A 799 -36.66 17.89 7.85
N ASP A 800 -36.17 18.47 8.95
CA ASP A 800 -36.99 18.84 10.12
C ASP A 800 -37.87 20.09 9.87
N GLY A 801 -37.31 21.14 9.24
CA GLY A 801 -37.99 22.40 8.94
C GLY A 801 -37.66 23.60 9.85
N ASP A 802 -36.62 23.55 10.67
CA ASP A 802 -36.02 24.66 11.44
C ASP A 802 -35.50 25.77 10.52
N GLY A 803 -34.81 25.38 9.44
CA GLY A 803 -34.05 26.24 8.55
C GLY A 803 -32.52 26.08 8.65
N LEU A 804 -32.05 25.03 9.32
CA LEU A 804 -30.72 24.43 9.21
C LEU A 804 -30.81 23.20 8.27
N ILE A 805 -29.71 22.47 7.99
CA ILE A 805 -29.58 21.67 6.74
C ILE A 805 -28.71 20.39 6.82
N ASP A 806 -27.72 20.32 7.73
CA ASP A 806 -26.74 19.23 7.86
C ASP A 806 -25.88 19.46 9.12
N PHE A 807 -25.22 18.41 9.63
CA PHE A 807 -24.05 18.56 10.52
C PHE A 807 -22.92 19.37 9.83
N PRO A 808 -22.14 20.23 10.53
CA PRO A 808 -22.24 20.63 11.94
C PRO A 808 -23.07 21.90 12.14
N ASN A 809 -23.90 22.28 11.16
CA ASN A 809 -24.67 23.52 11.19
C ASN A 809 -25.99 23.34 11.93
N ASP A 810 -26.60 22.15 11.79
CA ASP A 810 -27.73 21.71 12.58
C ASP A 810 -27.27 21.16 13.96
N PRO A 811 -27.87 21.60 15.08
CA PRO A 811 -27.51 21.17 16.43
C PRO A 811 -28.22 19.88 16.90
N ASP A 812 -29.27 19.43 16.23
CA ASP A 812 -29.98 18.19 16.55
C ASP A 812 -29.34 16.99 15.79
N CYS A 813 -28.38 17.26 14.91
CA CYS A 813 -27.41 16.32 14.33
C CYS A 813 -26.12 16.22 15.15
N VAL A 814 -25.76 15.02 15.64
CA VAL A 814 -24.58 14.83 16.51
C VAL A 814 -23.34 14.43 15.70
N VAL A 815 -23.51 13.64 14.64
CA VAL A 815 -22.43 13.23 13.70
C VAL A 815 -22.92 13.15 12.24
N LEU A 816 -21.98 13.20 11.29
CA LEU A 816 -22.21 13.01 9.84
C LEU A 816 -22.90 11.68 9.44
N GLY A 817 -23.12 10.76 10.38
CA GLY A 817 -23.81 9.49 10.17
C GLY A 817 -25.24 9.42 10.72
N ASP A 818 -25.76 10.48 11.34
CA ASP A 818 -27.07 10.45 11.98
C ASP A 818 -28.23 10.39 10.97
N LEU A 819 -29.02 9.32 11.06
CA LEU A 819 -30.08 8.97 10.10
C LEU A 819 -31.36 9.83 10.26
N SER A 820 -31.35 10.89 11.08
CA SER A 820 -32.53 11.69 11.43
C SER A 820 -32.14 13.06 11.99
N GLU A 821 -32.68 14.15 11.42
CA GLU A 821 -32.60 15.50 12.02
C GLU A 821 -33.66 15.72 13.14
N TYR A 822 -34.60 14.80 13.33
CA TYR A 822 -35.67 14.95 14.34
C TYR A 822 -35.28 14.49 15.76
N ASP A 823 -35.38 15.39 16.75
CA ASP A 823 -35.38 15.11 18.20
C ASP A 823 -36.44 14.05 18.61
N ASP A 824 -35.99 12.90 19.14
CA ASP A 824 -36.84 11.84 19.73
C ASP A 824 -37.22 12.10 21.21
N GLU A 825 -37.59 13.34 21.54
CA GLU A 825 -37.99 13.85 22.88
C GLU A 825 -37.23 13.20 24.07
N ARG A 826 -35.90 13.03 23.93
CA ARG A 826 -35.03 12.42 24.95
C ARG A 826 -33.80 13.27 25.19
N SER A 827 -33.84 14.04 26.28
CA SER A 827 -32.64 14.61 26.88
C SER A 827 -31.63 13.49 27.17
N VAL A 828 -30.39 13.69 26.76
CA VAL A 828 -29.24 12.92 27.23
C VAL A 828 -29.14 13.12 28.74
N GLU A 829 -29.45 12.09 29.52
CA GLU A 829 -29.52 12.18 30.99
C GLU A 829 -28.11 12.09 31.62
N CYS A 830 -27.10 11.65 30.86
CA CYS A 830 -25.71 11.44 31.31
C CYS A 830 -24.76 12.64 31.08
N SER A 831 -25.27 13.83 30.73
CA SER A 831 -24.48 15.06 30.62
C SER A 831 -25.28 16.37 30.85
N ASP A 832 -26.33 16.35 31.68
CA ASP A 832 -27.25 17.50 31.87
C ASP A 832 -27.09 18.26 33.22
N GLU A 833 -26.11 17.89 34.06
CA GLU A 833 -25.89 18.35 35.44
C GLU A 833 -27.02 17.97 36.45
N ILE A 834 -27.84 16.93 36.18
CA ILE A 834 -28.97 16.52 37.03
C ILE A 834 -28.94 15.04 37.42
N ASP A 835 -28.89 14.78 38.74
CA ASP A 835 -29.29 13.54 39.44
C ASP A 835 -30.72 13.13 39.02
N ASN A 836 -30.84 12.31 37.97
CA ASN A 836 -32.09 11.96 37.28
C ASN A 836 -32.72 10.66 37.82
N ASP A 837 -31.93 9.70 38.32
CA ASP A 837 -32.44 8.46 38.95
C ASP A 837 -32.76 8.57 40.49
N GLU A 838 -32.31 9.66 41.14
CA GLU A 838 -32.34 9.94 42.60
C GLU A 838 -31.35 9.10 43.49
N ASP A 839 -30.28 8.52 42.93
CA ASP A 839 -29.14 7.91 43.68
C ASP A 839 -28.29 8.97 44.41
N GLY A 840 -27.86 10.01 43.68
CA GLY A 840 -27.01 11.11 44.17
C GLY A 840 -25.59 11.16 43.61
N LEU A 841 -25.23 10.30 42.66
CA LEU A 841 -24.25 10.59 41.60
C LEU A 841 -24.91 11.42 40.48
N ILE A 842 -24.12 11.88 39.49
CA ILE A 842 -24.54 12.76 38.37
C ILE A 842 -23.54 12.61 37.22
N ASP A 843 -24.04 12.39 36.00
CA ASP A 843 -23.33 12.43 34.71
C ASP A 843 -22.16 11.42 34.52
N TYR A 844 -21.84 11.11 33.27
CA TYR A 844 -20.57 10.48 32.89
C TYR A 844 -19.38 11.41 33.26
N PRO A 845 -18.23 10.90 33.72
CA PRO A 845 -17.85 9.49 33.92
C PRO A 845 -18.12 8.94 35.33
N TYR A 846 -18.84 9.67 36.19
CA TYR A 846 -18.98 9.34 37.61
C TYR A 846 -20.22 8.50 37.95
N GLU A 847 -21.19 8.42 37.03
CA GLU A 847 -22.44 7.66 37.15
C GLU A 847 -22.31 6.22 36.57
N PRO A 848 -22.45 5.15 37.37
CA PRO A 848 -22.40 3.75 36.89
C PRO A 848 -23.55 3.34 35.96
N GLY A 849 -24.62 4.13 35.85
CA GLY A 849 -25.63 4.02 34.81
C GLY A 849 -25.15 4.46 33.42
N CYS A 850 -24.14 5.31 33.33
CA CYS A 850 -23.69 5.97 32.11
C CYS A 850 -22.41 5.35 31.54
N THR A 851 -22.49 4.67 30.39
CA THR A 851 -21.31 4.21 29.64
C THR A 851 -20.68 5.31 28.78
N SER A 852 -21.44 6.37 28.49
CA SER A 852 -21.04 7.53 27.70
C SER A 852 -21.73 8.80 28.18
N ALA A 853 -21.10 9.95 27.98
CA ALA A 853 -21.75 11.26 28.15
C ALA A 853 -22.92 11.49 27.18
N ALA A 854 -23.07 10.66 26.14
CA ALA A 854 -24.17 10.67 25.20
C ALA A 854 -25.34 9.72 25.59
N ASP A 855 -25.26 9.02 26.72
CA ASP A 855 -26.30 8.07 27.12
C ASP A 855 -27.59 8.75 27.61
N TYR A 856 -28.72 8.20 27.17
CA TYR A 856 -30.07 8.70 27.44
C TYR A 856 -30.67 8.25 28.78
N SER A 857 -29.89 7.63 29.68
CA SER A 857 -30.39 7.33 31.03
C SER A 857 -29.30 6.97 32.05
N GLU A 858 -29.45 7.48 33.28
CA GLU A 858 -28.66 7.12 34.46
C GLU A 858 -29.19 5.84 35.18
N ASP A 859 -30.15 5.10 34.59
CA ASP A 859 -30.91 4.01 35.26
C ASP A 859 -30.02 2.77 35.57
N ASN A 860 -29.38 2.80 36.74
CA ASN A 860 -28.38 1.87 37.27
C ASN A 860 -28.66 0.36 37.08
N SER A 861 -27.61 -0.41 36.75
CA SER A 861 -27.69 -1.87 36.51
C SER A 861 -27.75 -2.74 37.78
N ASP A 862 -28.35 -3.95 37.70
CA ASP A 862 -28.45 -4.93 38.82
C ASP A 862 -27.87 -6.30 38.38
N PRO A 863 -26.65 -6.68 38.82
CA PRO A 863 -25.75 -5.92 39.70
C PRO A 863 -25.12 -4.71 39.00
N LEU A 864 -24.59 -3.79 39.82
CA LEU A 864 -23.76 -2.67 39.36
C LEU A 864 -22.48 -3.15 38.65
N PRO A 865 -21.83 -2.29 37.84
CA PRO A 865 -20.52 -2.53 37.24
C PRO A 865 -19.40 -2.73 38.27
N ALA A 866 -18.18 -3.05 37.82
CA ALA A 866 -17.04 -3.25 38.73
C ALA A 866 -16.68 -1.90 39.37
N CYS A 867 -16.27 -0.96 38.52
CA CYS A 867 -15.75 0.38 38.83
C CYS A 867 -16.70 1.38 39.50
N GLY A 868 -17.87 0.91 39.97
CA GLY A 868 -18.91 1.72 40.61
C GLY A 868 -19.74 0.99 41.66
N ASN A 869 -19.28 -0.16 42.20
CA ASN A 869 -20.06 -0.95 43.18
C ASN A 869 -19.57 -0.88 44.64
N LEU A 870 -18.51 -0.14 44.93
CA LEU A 870 -17.92 0.04 46.27
C LEU A 870 -17.26 -1.24 46.84
N LEU A 871 -16.65 -2.06 45.97
CA LEU A 871 -15.87 -3.26 46.32
C LEU A 871 -14.51 -3.30 45.59
N ASP A 872 -13.47 -3.59 46.37
CA ASP A 872 -12.17 -4.15 45.98
C ASP A 872 -12.41 -5.59 45.47
N ASP A 873 -12.72 -5.75 44.17
CA ASP A 873 -13.09 -7.02 43.52
C ASP A 873 -11.88 -7.67 42.79
N ASP A 874 -10.90 -6.89 42.31
CA ASP A 874 -9.58 -7.36 41.84
C ASP A 874 -8.70 -7.90 43.00
N GLY A 875 -8.47 -7.09 44.06
CA GLY A 875 -7.68 -7.44 45.24
C GLY A 875 -6.41 -6.62 45.54
N ASP A 876 -6.10 -5.54 44.83
CA ASP A 876 -4.94 -4.65 45.08
C ASP A 876 -5.09 -3.84 46.39
N GLY A 877 -6.22 -3.14 46.54
CA GLY A 877 -6.53 -2.26 47.68
C GLY A 877 -7.05 -0.85 47.37
N LEU A 878 -7.19 -0.48 46.08
CA LEU A 878 -8.09 0.52 45.53
C LEU A 878 -9.54 -0.05 45.49
N ILE A 879 -10.51 0.57 44.78
CA ILE A 879 -11.96 0.20 44.88
C ILE A 879 -12.81 0.57 43.65
N ASP A 880 -12.81 1.84 43.20
CA ASP A 880 -13.74 2.36 42.18
C ASP A 880 -13.13 3.56 41.43
N PHE A 881 -13.70 3.93 40.28
CA PHE A 881 -13.44 5.23 39.64
C PHE A 881 -13.76 6.40 40.60
N PRO A 882 -12.98 7.50 40.65
CA PRO A 882 -11.81 7.85 39.84
C PRO A 882 -10.45 7.49 40.48
N GLU A 883 -10.46 6.71 41.55
CA GLU A 883 -9.27 6.40 42.36
C GLU A 883 -8.63 5.05 41.98
N GLU A 884 -9.35 4.24 41.20
CA GLU A 884 -8.91 2.97 40.60
C GLU A 884 -8.15 3.16 39.28
N ILE A 885 -7.13 2.34 39.02
CA ILE A 885 -6.27 2.44 37.82
C ILE A 885 -6.86 1.65 36.65
N GLY A 886 -7.50 0.50 36.92
CA GLY A 886 -8.18 -0.31 35.89
C GLY A 886 -9.48 0.29 35.35
N CYS A 887 -9.97 1.41 35.90
CA CYS A 887 -11.26 2.01 35.60
C CYS A 887 -11.13 3.33 34.85
N ILE A 888 -11.67 3.43 33.63
CA ILE A 888 -11.73 4.66 32.82
C ILE A 888 -12.97 5.48 33.22
N ASN A 889 -14.04 4.83 33.66
CA ASN A 889 -15.28 5.44 34.14
C ASN A 889 -15.99 4.53 35.16
N ALA A 890 -17.02 5.05 35.83
CA ALA A 890 -17.76 4.32 36.86
C ALA A 890 -18.66 3.17 36.33
N ALA A 891 -18.94 3.13 35.02
CA ALA A 891 -19.72 2.08 34.39
C ALA A 891 -18.88 0.90 33.87
N ASP A 892 -17.55 0.95 34.01
CA ASP A 892 -16.65 -0.12 33.56
C ASP A 892 -16.83 -1.42 34.35
N THR A 893 -16.68 -2.55 33.64
CA THR A 893 -17.01 -3.89 34.14
C THR A 893 -15.79 -4.71 34.61
N SER A 894 -14.61 -4.07 34.69
CA SER A 894 -13.35 -4.67 35.14
C SER A 894 -12.49 -3.63 35.87
N GLU A 895 -11.90 -4.03 37.00
CA GLU A 895 -10.89 -3.25 37.75
C GLU A 895 -9.44 -3.71 37.41
N GLU A 896 -9.24 -4.62 36.45
CA GLU A 896 -7.92 -5.24 36.18
C GLU A 896 -6.90 -4.23 35.61
N ASP A 897 -5.86 -3.95 36.41
CA ASP A 897 -4.69 -3.10 36.10
C ASP A 897 -4.15 -3.28 34.66
N PRO A 898 -3.91 -2.20 33.89
CA PRO A 898 -3.18 -2.27 32.61
C PRO A 898 -1.70 -2.65 32.81
N GLU A 899 -1.09 -3.35 31.84
CA GLU A 899 0.33 -3.76 31.93
C GLU A 899 1.31 -2.57 31.98
N LEU A 900 0.88 -1.38 31.51
CA LEU A 900 1.57 -0.11 31.65
C LEU A 900 0.73 0.83 32.53
N ILE A 901 1.30 1.27 33.64
CA ILE A 901 0.63 2.18 34.58
C ILE A 901 0.47 3.57 33.92
N PRO A 902 -0.74 4.15 33.87
CA PRO A 902 -1.00 5.48 33.30
C PRO A 902 -0.20 6.60 33.96
N ALA A 903 0.00 7.71 33.24
CA ALA A 903 0.79 8.84 33.73
C ALA A 903 0.28 9.37 35.08
N CYS A 904 -1.04 9.47 35.25
CA CYS A 904 -1.66 9.99 36.47
C CYS A 904 -1.63 9.03 37.70
N ALA A 905 -0.91 7.89 37.62
CA ALA A 905 -0.74 6.95 38.74
C ALA A 905 0.66 6.28 38.82
N ASN A 906 1.67 6.74 38.08
CA ASN A 906 2.95 6.04 37.92
C ASN A 906 4.07 6.42 38.95
N GLU A 907 3.80 7.30 39.92
CA GLU A 907 4.74 7.98 40.83
C GLU A 907 5.76 8.94 40.14
N ILE A 908 5.45 9.53 38.97
CA ILE A 908 6.35 10.41 38.18
C ILE A 908 5.72 11.76 37.77
N ASP A 909 6.40 12.85 38.14
CA ASP A 909 6.22 14.26 37.73
C ASP A 909 6.53 14.42 36.21
N ASP A 910 5.62 13.97 35.34
CA ASP A 910 5.79 13.83 33.88
C ASP A 910 5.50 15.15 33.12
N ASP A 911 4.65 16.03 33.67
CA ASP A 911 4.49 17.43 33.21
C ASP A 911 5.61 18.37 33.70
N ARG A 912 6.23 18.03 34.85
CA ARG A 912 7.33 18.73 35.56
C ARG A 912 6.94 20.00 36.35
N ASP A 913 5.66 20.20 36.70
CA ASP A 913 5.18 21.28 37.58
C ASP A 913 5.55 21.06 39.07
N ARG A 914 5.81 19.80 39.47
CA ARG A 914 6.03 19.24 40.82
C ARG A 914 4.80 18.81 41.60
N LYS A 915 3.75 18.46 40.87
CA LYS A 915 2.78 17.43 41.27
C LYS A 915 3.28 16.10 40.64
N ILE A 916 2.53 15.00 40.69
CA ILE A 916 3.08 13.64 40.42
C ILE A 916 2.02 12.64 39.95
N ASP A 917 0.84 12.67 40.57
CA ASP A 917 -0.24 11.70 40.35
C ASP A 917 -1.59 12.34 40.73
N TRP A 918 -2.68 11.76 40.26
CA TRP A 918 -4.00 11.98 40.86
C TRP A 918 -4.01 11.55 42.34
N PRO A 919 -4.72 12.23 43.26
CA PRO A 919 -5.50 13.47 43.11
C PRO A 919 -4.73 14.72 43.61
N GLU A 920 -3.40 14.67 43.71
CA GLU A 920 -2.60 15.86 44.04
C GLU A 920 -2.28 16.68 42.77
N ASP A 921 -2.33 16.06 41.58
CA ASP A 921 -2.38 16.73 40.28
C ASP A 921 -3.81 17.08 39.82
N PRO A 922 -4.12 18.36 39.51
CA PRO A 922 -5.38 18.81 38.91
C PRO A 922 -5.36 18.91 37.36
N GLN A 923 -4.26 18.51 36.70
CA GLN A 923 -4.26 18.29 35.25
C GLN A 923 -5.03 16.99 34.96
N CYS A 924 -4.67 15.92 35.68
CA CYS A 924 -5.39 14.66 35.81
C CYS A 924 -6.84 14.85 36.31
N GLN A 925 -7.72 13.97 35.86
CA GLN A 925 -9.13 13.88 36.24
C GLN A 925 -9.46 12.56 36.95
N SER A 926 -8.65 11.52 36.73
CA SER A 926 -8.69 10.22 37.41
C SER A 926 -7.28 9.60 37.54
N ALA A 927 -7.18 8.43 38.16
CA ALA A 927 -5.95 7.63 38.22
C ALA A 927 -5.64 6.89 36.90
N SER A 928 -6.62 6.68 36.02
CA SER A 928 -6.44 5.97 34.74
C SER A 928 -6.06 6.90 33.58
N ASP A 929 -6.12 8.22 33.78
CA ASP A 929 -5.70 9.24 32.81
C ASP A 929 -4.25 8.99 32.32
N THR A 930 -4.08 8.81 31.00
CA THR A 930 -2.81 8.46 30.36
C THR A 930 -1.85 9.64 30.18
N SER A 931 -2.26 10.87 30.52
CA SER A 931 -1.48 12.10 30.33
C SER A 931 -1.75 13.14 31.42
N GLU A 932 -0.69 13.68 32.03
CA GLU A 932 -0.76 14.85 32.91
C GLU A 932 -0.89 16.20 32.15
N ARG A 933 -1.12 16.21 30.83
CA ARG A 933 -1.14 17.44 30.01
C ARG A 933 -2.56 17.82 29.57
N ARG A 934 -2.85 19.13 29.68
CA ARG A 934 -4.01 19.86 29.17
C ARG A 934 -3.51 21.03 28.32
#